data_AF-A0A9E1ZD35-F1
#
_entry.id   AF-A0A9E1ZD35-F1
#
_cell.length_a   1.000
_cell.length_b   1.000
_cell.length_c   1.000
_cell.angle_alpha   90.00
_cell.angle_beta   90.00
_cell.angle_gamma   90.00
#
_symmetry.space_group_name_H-M   'P 1'
#
loop_
_entity.id
_entity.type
_entity.pdbx_description
1 polymer ?
#
loop_
_entity_poly.entity_id
_entity_poly.type
_entity_poly.pdbx_seq_one_letter_code
_entity_poly.pdbx_strand_id
1 'polypeptide(L)'
;MSNPIARINGGFPLVGRLALSAIAAATITTHAVEFENDVIEGNLDTTLSYGGSFRTSATDPGNIGIANGGTRYSVNGDDANLNYGTGLFSHVAKGTHDLELDFKKFQNVSLFLRGTYFVDFENIRSDSPLSDAAKREVGRDMELLDAYISYDLPTSIPVNIRLGNQVLSWGESTFIQNGINVINPIDVTKFRIPGSELREALRPVPLLSVSLQATDNLTLEGFYQFKQEEMEIDPAGSYFSTKDFVGPGGQYAMLGFGSTGQPNMESYMDNPLYGLLEGESARVPTVSNPRFNPALPPSAANAPFLPSGAAAIPRGQTNRASDSGQFGLAARYFAEGLNDTEFGFYFINYHSRLPVISAMTGRDISTELEPTVNAVKGGIAQIDGLLTQVTGGLAQVTSGLTQADAGLVEVNGAIAQLEAADPNSADLVALRTQQATLVGQREGLLAQQTELSTNQAALNAQRAGFTGQLNGLQNSLPQLYPGTARYMFEYPEDIQLFGVSFNTEIGATGISLQGEVSYRRDVPLQVDDIELLVAGLTPFNSALGNIGLIPVVDTNGDGVPDMGNPAWQGRSMTQLGAQDFNSYVQGYRRFEVWQPQFTVTKLFGPTLGASQWVLVGEAAATVVPDLPSKDVLRFDGPGTALSGDPLAPAILAGQGHAPYSESADGFADDFSWGYRLAARIDYMDVIGGVNLSPAIVFAHDVDGNTPLPLGNFLHDRKSVTVGVTATYQNSWQGTLKYTDFFGNEDYNLMYDRDFLQAMVQYSF
;
A
#
# COMPACT_ATOMS: atom_id res chain seq x y z
N MET A 1 -7.41 16.28 -14.14
CA MET A 1 -6.31 16.92 -14.90
C MET A 1 -5.11 16.96 -13.98
N SER A 2 -4.11 16.12 -14.23
CA SER A 2 -2.96 15.87 -13.36
C SER A 2 -1.70 16.61 -13.87
N ASN A 3 -1.45 17.80 -13.33
CA ASN A 3 -0.12 18.42 -13.14
C ASN A 3 -0.28 19.92 -12.81
N PRO A 4 0.04 20.33 -11.58
CA PRO A 4 0.65 21.63 -11.37
C PRO A 4 1.96 21.47 -10.58
N ILE A 5 3.09 21.83 -11.21
CA ILE A 5 4.40 22.24 -10.65
C ILE A 5 4.69 21.77 -9.19
N ALA A 6 5.66 20.91 -8.87
CA ALA A 6 6.67 20.23 -9.69
C ALA A 6 7.24 19.00 -8.95
N ARG A 7 6.86 17.78 -9.34
CA ARG A 7 7.82 16.68 -9.49
C ARG A 7 8.06 16.53 -10.98
N ILE A 8 9.24 16.90 -11.47
CA ILE A 8 9.53 16.86 -12.91
C ILE A 8 10.03 15.45 -13.27
N ASN A 9 9.09 14.50 -13.27
CA ASN A 9 9.36 13.09 -13.58
C ASN A 9 9.13 12.80 -15.07
N GLY A 10 10.21 12.83 -15.86
CA GLY A 10 10.21 12.48 -17.28
C GLY A 10 9.85 13.64 -18.21
N GLY A 11 10.78 13.98 -19.12
CA GLY A 11 10.60 15.00 -20.16
C GLY A 11 10.27 16.39 -19.63
N PHE A 12 11.30 17.19 -19.29
CA PHE A 12 11.07 18.50 -18.66
C PHE A 12 10.08 19.41 -19.45
N PRO A 13 9.10 20.04 -18.79
CA PRO A 13 8.29 21.10 -19.39
C PRO A 13 9.16 22.34 -19.66
N LEU A 14 8.86 23.07 -20.74
CA LEU A 14 9.66 24.21 -21.24
C LEU A 14 9.92 25.28 -20.16
N VAL A 15 8.93 25.55 -19.30
CA VAL A 15 9.02 26.55 -18.23
C VAL A 15 9.98 26.10 -17.11
N GLY A 16 9.93 24.82 -16.72
CA GLY A 16 10.86 24.23 -15.76
C GLY A 16 12.29 24.17 -16.31
N ARG A 17 12.44 23.87 -17.62
CA ARG A 17 13.75 23.97 -18.31
C ARG A 17 14.29 25.38 -18.25
N LEU A 18 13.47 26.40 -18.49
CA LEU A 18 13.89 27.80 -18.51
C LEU A 18 14.32 28.29 -17.12
N ALA A 19 13.51 28.02 -16.08
CA ALA A 19 13.83 28.38 -14.71
C ALA A 19 15.11 27.68 -14.20
N LEU A 20 15.23 26.35 -14.39
CA LEU A 20 16.44 25.62 -14.00
C LEU A 20 17.64 25.91 -14.89
N SER A 21 17.46 26.21 -16.18
CA SER A 21 18.57 26.66 -17.03
C SER A 21 19.04 28.06 -16.66
N ALA A 22 18.17 28.92 -16.13
CA ALA A 22 18.57 30.21 -15.57
C ALA A 22 19.35 30.02 -14.26
N ILE A 23 18.91 29.10 -13.39
CA ILE A 23 19.63 28.73 -12.14
C ILE A 23 20.97 28.06 -12.49
N ALA A 24 21.01 27.06 -13.37
CA ALA A 24 22.22 26.37 -13.78
C ALA A 24 23.18 27.25 -14.61
N ALA A 25 22.68 28.21 -15.39
CA ALA A 25 23.53 29.20 -16.06
C ALA A 25 24.16 30.20 -15.07
N ALA A 26 23.54 30.40 -13.90
CA ALA A 26 24.13 31.18 -12.80
C ALA A 26 25.18 30.38 -11.98
N THR A 27 25.18 29.05 -12.03
CA THR A 27 26.11 28.18 -11.24
C THR A 27 27.57 28.12 -11.71
N ILE A 28 28.05 29.04 -12.54
CA ILE A 28 29.47 29.05 -12.99
C ILE A 28 30.39 29.78 -11.98
N THR A 29 29.85 30.36 -10.91
CA THR A 29 30.64 30.97 -9.83
C THR A 29 30.36 30.29 -8.49
N THR A 30 31.40 29.73 -7.87
CA THR A 30 31.39 28.99 -6.59
C THR A 30 31.23 29.89 -5.36
N HIS A 31 30.44 30.97 -5.46
CA HIS A 31 30.21 31.97 -4.42
C HIS A 31 28.74 32.40 -4.41
N ALA A 32 28.17 32.69 -3.23
CA ALA A 32 26.86 33.33 -3.08
C ALA A 32 26.75 34.49 -4.05
N VAL A 33 25.70 34.47 -4.86
CA VAL A 33 25.47 35.52 -5.84
C VAL A 33 24.46 36.48 -5.22
N GLU A 34 24.98 37.45 -4.47
CA GLU A 34 24.23 38.68 -4.20
C GLU A 34 24.27 39.53 -5.48
N PHE A 35 23.10 39.97 -5.94
CA PHE A 35 23.01 40.87 -7.09
C PHE A 35 22.00 41.98 -6.83
N GLU A 36 22.39 43.18 -7.20
CA GLU A 36 21.61 44.38 -6.96
C GLU A 36 21.61 45.25 -8.22
N ASN A 37 20.44 45.72 -8.64
CA ASN A 37 20.30 46.75 -9.66
C ASN A 37 19.18 47.74 -9.29
N ASP A 38 18.82 48.64 -10.22
CA ASP A 38 17.79 49.67 -10.02
C ASP A 38 16.35 49.12 -9.89
N VAL A 39 16.16 47.82 -10.09
CA VAL A 39 14.85 47.15 -10.15
C VAL A 39 14.72 46.07 -9.09
N ILE A 40 15.77 45.27 -8.87
CA ILE A 40 15.76 44.07 -8.05
C ILE A 40 17.02 44.03 -7.19
N GLU A 41 16.85 43.63 -5.93
CA GLU A 41 17.90 43.13 -5.04
C GLU A 41 17.62 41.64 -4.80
N GLY A 42 18.65 40.80 -4.74
CA GLY A 42 18.42 39.38 -4.50
C GLY A 42 19.68 38.61 -4.17
N ASN A 43 19.49 37.45 -3.57
CA ASN A 43 20.52 36.48 -3.23
C ASN A 43 20.14 35.11 -3.78
N LEU A 44 21.16 34.36 -4.23
CA LEU A 44 21.05 32.95 -4.58
C LEU A 44 21.99 32.14 -3.68
N ASP A 45 21.40 31.39 -2.76
CA ASP A 45 22.13 30.48 -1.88
C ASP A 45 22.09 29.07 -2.47
N THR A 46 23.25 28.40 -2.52
CA THR A 46 23.34 27.05 -3.06
C THR A 46 24.00 26.10 -2.07
N THR A 47 23.38 24.95 -1.87
CA THR A 47 23.92 23.85 -1.06
C THR A 47 24.05 22.60 -1.91
N LEU A 48 25.27 22.07 -2.00
CA LEU A 48 25.58 20.81 -2.68
C LEU A 48 26.03 19.78 -1.64
N SER A 49 25.60 18.52 -1.79
CA SER A 49 26.03 17.45 -0.89
C SER A 49 26.22 16.12 -1.61
N TYR A 50 27.10 15.31 -1.03
CA TYR A 50 27.27 13.91 -1.38
C TYR A 50 27.38 13.07 -0.11
N GLY A 51 26.62 11.99 -0.02
CA GLY A 51 26.66 11.11 1.16
C GLY A 51 26.22 9.69 0.85
N GLY A 52 26.50 8.78 1.79
CA GLY A 52 26.10 7.38 1.70
C GLY A 52 25.62 6.83 3.03
N SER A 53 24.71 5.85 2.96
CA SER A 53 24.17 5.13 4.11
C SER A 53 24.43 3.63 3.97
N PHE A 54 24.84 3.00 5.07
CA PHE A 54 25.27 1.61 5.13
C PHE A 54 24.48 0.89 6.23
N ARG A 55 23.76 -0.18 5.86
CA ARG A 55 23.15 -1.13 6.80
C ARG A 55 24.25 -1.86 7.55
N THR A 56 24.16 -1.89 8.87
CA THR A 56 25.16 -2.51 9.75
C THR A 56 24.65 -3.75 10.47
N SER A 57 23.33 -3.87 10.64
CA SER A 57 22.64 -5.01 11.22
C SER A 57 22.33 -6.08 10.17
N ALA A 58 22.35 -7.35 10.59
CA ALA A 58 21.83 -8.44 9.77
C ALA A 58 20.30 -8.39 9.71
N THR A 59 19.72 -8.91 8.62
CA THR A 59 18.28 -9.10 8.49
C THR A 59 17.78 -10.09 9.53
N ASP A 60 16.69 -9.77 10.22
CA ASP A 60 16.08 -10.71 11.14
C ASP A 60 15.02 -11.58 10.44
N PRO A 61 15.08 -12.92 10.57
CA PRO A 61 14.02 -13.81 10.09
C PRO A 61 12.59 -13.44 10.58
N GLY A 62 12.44 -12.76 11.72
CA GLY A 62 11.18 -12.24 12.26
C GLY A 62 10.53 -11.17 11.38
N ASN A 63 11.32 -10.46 10.58
CA ASN A 63 10.86 -9.45 9.62
C ASN A 63 10.76 -9.98 8.17
N ILE A 64 10.95 -11.29 7.97
CA ILE A 64 10.87 -11.94 6.65
C ILE A 64 9.72 -12.96 6.66
N GLY A 65 8.89 -12.96 5.62
CA GLY A 65 7.79 -13.92 5.50
C GLY A 65 8.27 -15.36 5.33
N ILE A 66 7.49 -16.32 5.82
CA ILE A 66 7.80 -17.76 5.76
C ILE A 66 8.13 -18.23 4.33
N ALA A 67 7.36 -17.78 3.33
CA ALA A 67 7.55 -18.11 1.93
C ALA A 67 8.90 -17.64 1.36
N ASN A 68 9.51 -16.65 2.01
CA ASN A 68 10.79 -16.04 1.64
C ASN A 68 11.96 -16.55 2.50
N GLY A 69 11.71 -17.51 3.40
CA GLY A 69 12.72 -18.15 4.24
C GLY A 69 12.84 -17.58 5.66
N GLY A 70 11.93 -16.68 6.05
CA GLY A 70 11.85 -16.15 7.41
C GLY A 70 10.85 -16.90 8.29
N THR A 71 10.33 -16.21 9.29
CA THR A 71 9.41 -16.76 10.32
C THR A 71 8.11 -15.99 10.45
N ARG A 72 7.96 -14.85 9.74
CA ARG A 72 6.79 -14.00 9.85
C ARG A 72 5.60 -14.54 9.06
N TYR A 73 4.41 -14.40 9.63
CA TYR A 73 3.15 -14.72 8.97
C TYR A 73 2.64 -13.60 8.06
N SER A 74 3.55 -12.89 7.39
CA SER A 74 3.24 -11.87 6.40
C SER A 74 4.45 -11.63 5.49
N VAL A 75 4.18 -11.49 4.20
CA VAL A 75 5.15 -11.03 3.16
C VAL A 75 4.85 -9.58 2.73
N ASN A 76 3.98 -8.88 3.46
CA ASN A 76 3.51 -7.54 3.12
C ASN A 76 4.46 -6.44 3.59
N GLY A 77 5.67 -6.75 4.04
CA GLY A 77 6.63 -5.76 4.53
C GLY A 77 8.06 -6.28 4.60
N ASP A 78 8.36 -7.33 3.83
CA ASP A 78 9.68 -7.98 3.84
C ASP A 78 10.55 -7.59 2.64
N ASP A 79 10.02 -6.91 1.62
CA ASP A 79 10.80 -6.52 0.44
C ASP A 79 12.01 -5.67 0.80
N ALA A 80 11.89 -4.76 1.78
CA ALA A 80 13.03 -3.99 2.25
C ALA A 80 14.19 -4.88 2.73
N ASN A 81 13.90 -5.96 3.44
CA ASN A 81 14.90 -6.91 3.92
C ASN A 81 15.40 -7.86 2.82
N LEU A 82 14.56 -8.14 1.82
CA LEU A 82 14.96 -8.94 0.66
C LEU A 82 15.85 -8.16 -0.32
N ASN A 83 15.62 -6.85 -0.44
CA ASN A 83 16.32 -5.98 -1.38
C ASN A 83 17.67 -5.50 -0.85
N TYR A 84 17.81 -5.32 0.46
CA TYR A 84 19.02 -4.73 1.06
C TYR A 84 19.61 -5.60 2.16
N GLY A 85 20.75 -6.23 1.86
CA GLY A 85 21.60 -6.87 2.88
C GLY A 85 22.45 -5.88 3.66
N THR A 86 23.38 -6.39 4.47
CA THR A 86 24.41 -5.56 5.11
C THR A 86 25.28 -4.87 4.07
N GLY A 87 25.58 -3.59 4.25
CA GLY A 87 26.37 -2.80 3.31
C GLY A 87 25.63 -1.56 2.81
N LEU A 88 26.09 -1.01 1.68
CA LEU A 88 25.54 0.22 1.11
C LEU A 88 24.09 0.00 0.63
N PHE A 89 23.16 0.86 1.08
CA PHE A 89 21.77 0.85 0.57
C PHE A 89 21.35 2.17 -0.08
N SER A 90 22.17 3.21 0.06
CA SER A 90 21.91 4.52 -0.53
C SER A 90 23.22 5.29 -0.67
N HIS A 91 23.44 5.94 -1.81
CA HIS A 91 24.41 7.04 -1.89
C HIS A 91 23.99 8.10 -2.90
N VAL A 92 24.00 9.34 -2.44
CA VAL A 92 23.22 10.42 -3.03
C VAL A 92 24.12 11.60 -3.37
N ALA A 93 23.95 12.15 -4.57
CA ALA A 93 24.35 13.51 -4.90
C ALA A 93 23.10 14.41 -4.92
N LYS A 94 23.15 15.54 -4.21
CA LYS A 94 22.01 16.45 -4.05
C LYS A 94 22.43 17.91 -4.21
N GLY A 95 21.55 18.73 -4.78
CA GLY A 95 21.66 20.19 -4.79
C GLY A 95 20.36 20.85 -4.37
N THR A 96 20.45 21.90 -3.55
CA THR A 96 19.33 22.75 -3.12
C THR A 96 19.70 24.21 -3.33
N HIS A 97 18.74 24.98 -3.85
CA HIS A 97 18.92 26.38 -4.24
C HIS A 97 17.77 27.23 -3.69
N ASP A 98 18.11 28.33 -3.03
CA ASP A 98 17.18 29.33 -2.53
C ASP A 98 17.43 30.66 -3.25
N LEU A 99 16.39 31.24 -3.84
CA LEU A 99 16.43 32.54 -4.51
C LEU A 99 15.42 33.47 -3.83
N GLU A 100 15.92 34.57 -3.27
CA GLU A 100 15.09 35.68 -2.79
C GLU A 100 15.27 36.88 -3.73
N LEU A 101 14.16 37.53 -4.09
CA LEU A 101 14.15 38.76 -4.89
C LEU A 101 13.26 39.80 -4.22
N ASP A 102 13.82 40.97 -3.95
CA ASP A 102 13.10 42.16 -3.51
C ASP A 102 12.93 43.16 -4.67
N PHE A 103 11.69 43.55 -4.95
CA PHE A 103 11.39 44.44 -6.06
C PHE A 103 11.40 45.91 -5.62
N LYS A 104 12.53 46.60 -5.82
CA LYS A 104 12.71 48.01 -5.43
C LYS A 104 11.64 48.96 -5.97
N LYS A 105 11.14 48.71 -7.18
CA LYS A 105 10.09 49.54 -7.83
C LYS A 105 8.68 49.25 -7.33
N PHE A 106 8.45 48.05 -6.79
CA PHE A 106 7.20 47.62 -6.19
C PHE A 106 7.42 47.45 -4.69
N GLN A 107 7.81 48.55 -4.04
CA GLN A 107 8.13 48.62 -2.62
C GLN A 107 7.23 47.68 -1.81
N ASN A 108 7.85 46.87 -0.94
CA ASN A 108 7.21 45.87 -0.08
C ASN A 108 6.75 44.57 -0.76
N VAL A 109 7.17 44.29 -2.00
CA VAL A 109 6.93 43.00 -2.67
C VAL A 109 8.23 42.21 -2.77
N SER A 110 8.20 40.96 -2.32
CA SER A 110 9.30 40.01 -2.49
C SER A 110 8.82 38.69 -3.13
N LEU A 111 9.72 38.01 -3.83
CA LEU A 111 9.55 36.66 -4.37
C LEU A 111 10.57 35.73 -3.72
N PHE A 112 10.09 34.59 -3.22
CA PHE A 112 10.94 33.51 -2.74
C PHE A 112 10.74 32.26 -3.59
N LEU A 113 11.83 31.66 -4.05
CA LEU A 113 11.84 30.37 -4.74
C LEU A 113 12.83 29.42 -4.05
N ARG A 114 12.43 28.17 -3.85
CA ARG A 114 13.33 27.08 -3.39
C ARG A 114 13.19 25.87 -4.29
N GLY A 115 14.29 25.37 -4.80
CA GLY A 115 14.33 24.14 -5.61
C GLY A 115 15.37 23.15 -5.09
N THR A 116 15.05 21.85 -5.17
CA THR A 116 15.99 20.77 -4.81
C THR A 116 15.96 19.67 -5.86
N TYR A 117 17.08 18.97 -6.01
CA TYR A 117 17.18 17.75 -6.81
C TYR A 117 18.19 16.79 -6.20
N PHE A 118 17.97 15.51 -6.40
CA PHE A 118 18.93 14.50 -5.99
C PHE A 118 18.95 13.29 -6.94
N VAL A 119 20.06 12.55 -6.92
CA VAL A 119 20.19 11.24 -7.54
C VAL A 119 20.82 10.29 -6.52
N ASP A 120 20.12 9.21 -6.22
CA ASP A 120 20.62 8.06 -5.47
C ASP A 120 21.07 6.97 -6.44
N PHE A 121 22.38 6.75 -6.49
CA PHE A 121 23.00 5.84 -7.44
C PHE A 121 22.76 4.37 -7.09
N GLU A 122 22.47 4.03 -5.83
CA GLU A 122 22.16 2.65 -5.39
C GLU A 122 20.72 2.30 -5.77
N ASN A 123 19.79 3.21 -5.52
CA ASN A 123 18.37 2.96 -5.74
C ASN A 123 17.97 3.03 -7.22
N ILE A 124 18.71 3.78 -8.05
CA ILE A 124 18.44 3.93 -9.49
C ILE A 124 19.16 2.93 -10.40
N ARG A 125 19.91 1.96 -9.84
CA ARG A 125 20.60 0.94 -10.65
C ARG A 125 19.63 0.22 -11.58
N SER A 126 20.12 -0.19 -12.76
CA SER A 126 19.27 -0.88 -13.74
C SER A 126 18.74 -2.22 -13.22
N ASP A 127 19.49 -2.89 -12.34
CA ASP A 127 19.15 -4.14 -11.68
C ASP A 127 18.50 -3.93 -10.30
N SER A 128 18.18 -2.69 -9.91
CA SER A 128 17.44 -2.42 -8.68
C SER A 128 16.04 -3.05 -8.74
N PRO A 129 15.60 -3.77 -7.69
CA PRO A 129 14.31 -4.46 -7.64
C PRO A 129 13.12 -3.50 -7.47
N LEU A 130 13.38 -2.22 -7.20
CA LEU A 130 12.35 -1.21 -7.02
C LEU A 130 11.56 -0.99 -8.31
N SER A 131 10.24 -0.82 -8.16
CA SER A 131 9.38 -0.39 -9.26
C SER A 131 9.77 0.99 -9.79
N ASP A 132 9.38 1.31 -11.03
CA ASP A 132 9.59 2.65 -11.59
C ASP A 132 8.93 3.76 -10.74
N ALA A 133 7.84 3.45 -10.04
CA ALA A 133 7.22 4.37 -9.10
C ALA A 133 8.14 4.60 -7.89
N ALA A 134 8.62 3.55 -7.25
CA ALA A 134 9.55 3.66 -6.12
C ALA A 134 10.88 4.34 -6.50
N LYS A 135 11.44 4.04 -7.68
CA LYS A 135 12.68 4.66 -8.20
C LYS A 135 12.54 6.18 -8.38
N ARG A 136 11.34 6.69 -8.68
CA ARG A 136 11.09 8.14 -8.76
C ARG A 136 11.14 8.83 -7.39
N GLU A 137 10.84 8.09 -6.33
CA GLU A 137 10.75 8.65 -4.97
C GLU A 137 12.09 8.61 -4.24
N VAL A 138 12.80 7.48 -4.31
CA VAL A 138 14.06 7.28 -3.57
C VAL A 138 15.30 7.20 -4.48
N GLY A 139 15.12 7.09 -5.80
CA GLY A 139 16.21 6.96 -6.76
C GLY A 139 16.63 8.27 -7.41
N ARG A 140 15.69 9.12 -7.81
CA ARG A 140 15.96 10.46 -8.33
C ARG A 140 14.69 11.29 -8.35
N ASP A 141 14.79 12.49 -7.81
CA ASP A 141 13.70 13.47 -7.81
C ASP A 141 14.22 14.89 -8.06
N MET A 142 13.33 15.76 -8.52
CA MET A 142 13.56 17.20 -8.64
C MET A 142 12.25 17.94 -8.37
N GLU A 143 12.29 18.82 -7.36
CA GLU A 143 11.13 19.47 -6.80
C GLU A 143 11.35 20.98 -6.64
N LEU A 144 10.33 21.76 -6.99
CA LEU A 144 10.22 23.16 -6.59
C LEU A 144 9.42 23.17 -5.29
N LEU A 145 10.11 23.37 -4.18
CA LEU A 145 9.53 23.35 -2.85
C LEU A 145 8.72 24.64 -2.66
N ASP A 146 9.36 25.73 -2.29
CA ASP A 146 8.69 27.00 -2.02
C ASP A 146 8.66 27.86 -3.28
N ALA A 147 7.53 28.52 -3.53
CA ALA A 147 7.36 29.50 -4.59
C ALA A 147 6.21 30.43 -4.23
N TYR A 148 6.52 31.55 -3.58
CA TYR A 148 5.50 32.50 -3.12
C TYR A 148 5.93 33.95 -3.30
N ILE A 149 4.93 34.81 -3.44
CA ILE A 149 5.08 36.26 -3.37
C ILE A 149 4.62 36.70 -1.99
N SER A 150 5.43 37.55 -1.35
CA SER A 150 5.08 38.24 -0.11
C SER A 150 4.80 39.71 -0.41
N TYR A 151 3.79 40.29 0.25
CA TYR A 151 3.45 41.69 0.14
C TYR A 151 3.12 42.28 1.52
N ASP A 152 3.91 43.27 1.96
CA ASP A 152 3.57 44.07 3.14
C ASP A 152 2.73 45.28 2.72
N LEU A 153 1.47 45.30 3.16
CA LEU A 153 0.56 46.37 2.79
C LEU A 153 1.00 47.69 3.43
N PRO A 154 0.93 48.81 2.69
CA PRO A 154 1.24 50.14 3.18
C PRO A 154 0.09 50.68 4.06
N THR A 155 -0.22 49.98 5.15
CA THR A 155 -1.25 50.33 6.13
C THR A 155 -0.63 50.82 7.43
N SER A 156 -1.41 51.51 8.27
CA SER A 156 -0.94 52.01 9.57
C SER A 156 -0.70 50.89 10.59
N ILE A 157 -1.35 49.75 10.39
CA ILE A 157 -1.10 48.51 11.11
C ILE A 157 -0.35 47.56 10.17
N PRO A 158 0.70 46.85 10.62
CA PRO A 158 1.40 45.90 9.78
C PRO A 158 0.48 44.77 9.31
N VAL A 159 0.39 44.60 7.98
CA VAL A 159 -0.34 43.50 7.35
C VAL A 159 0.57 42.86 6.30
N ASN A 160 0.83 41.58 6.44
CA ASN A 160 1.56 40.78 5.48
C ASN A 160 0.61 39.81 4.77
N ILE A 161 0.73 39.71 3.45
CA ILE A 161 0.03 38.73 2.64
C ILE A 161 1.06 37.88 1.89
N ARG A 162 0.94 36.56 1.97
CA ARG A 162 1.72 35.63 1.13
C ARG A 162 0.80 34.79 0.28
N LEU A 163 1.16 34.65 -1.00
CA LEU A 163 0.43 33.84 -1.97
C LEU A 163 1.39 32.94 -2.74
N GLY A 164 1.14 31.64 -2.71
CA GLY A 164 1.92 30.64 -3.45
C GLY A 164 2.13 29.36 -2.66
N ASN A 165 3.08 28.54 -3.12
CA ASN A 165 3.49 27.33 -2.44
C ASN A 165 4.42 27.71 -1.28
N GLN A 166 4.02 27.41 -0.05
CA GLN A 166 4.78 27.77 1.14
C GLN A 166 4.51 26.81 2.30
N VAL A 167 5.43 26.75 3.24
CA VAL A 167 5.25 26.10 4.56
C VAL A 167 4.72 27.14 5.55
N LEU A 168 3.70 26.77 6.33
CA LEU A 168 3.11 27.62 7.37
C LEU A 168 3.29 26.98 8.76
N SER A 169 4.21 27.51 9.57
CA SER A 169 4.50 26.98 10.91
C SER A 169 3.66 27.68 11.98
N TRP A 170 2.73 26.96 12.61
CA TRP A 170 1.81 27.48 13.62
C TRP A 170 1.98 26.86 15.02
N GLY A 171 2.54 25.65 15.13
CA GLY A 171 2.78 24.95 16.41
C GLY A 171 4.22 25.06 16.93
N GLU A 172 4.41 24.63 18.18
CA GLU A 172 5.66 24.68 18.94
C GLU A 172 6.43 23.34 18.94
N SER A 173 5.74 22.22 18.63
CA SER A 173 6.38 20.90 18.60
C SER A 173 7.49 20.81 17.55
N THR A 174 8.61 20.19 17.94
CA THR A 174 9.83 20.10 17.15
C THR A 174 10.09 18.67 16.64
N PHE A 175 9.85 17.65 17.47
CA PHE A 175 10.18 16.26 17.15
C PHE A 175 8.96 15.35 16.95
N ILE A 176 7.89 15.53 17.73
CA ILE A 176 6.74 14.64 17.74
C ILE A 176 5.64 15.20 16.85
N GLN A 177 5.33 14.44 15.80
CA GLN A 177 4.39 14.82 14.76
C GLN A 177 2.93 14.85 15.25
N ASN A 178 2.05 15.28 14.35
CA ASN A 178 0.62 15.43 14.62
C ASN A 178 0.38 16.43 15.77
N GLY A 179 1.06 17.59 15.75
CA GLY A 179 0.69 18.74 16.59
C GLY A 179 -0.27 19.68 15.86
N ILE A 180 -0.22 20.96 16.22
CA ILE A 180 -0.84 22.08 15.48
C ILE A 180 -0.19 22.23 14.09
N ASN A 181 1.09 21.88 13.96
CA ASN A 181 1.86 21.88 12.71
C ASN A 181 1.39 20.84 11.67
N VAL A 182 0.31 20.10 11.91
CA VAL A 182 -0.28 19.14 10.97
C VAL A 182 -0.59 19.74 9.60
N ILE A 183 -0.74 21.08 9.51
CA ILE A 183 -0.99 21.81 8.26
C ILE A 183 0.04 21.52 7.16
N ASN A 184 1.30 21.30 7.52
CA ASN A 184 2.37 21.04 6.56
C ASN A 184 2.50 19.52 6.36
N PRO A 185 2.17 18.98 5.18
CA PRO A 185 2.49 17.60 4.85
C PRO A 185 4.00 17.37 4.92
N ILE A 186 4.38 16.15 5.28
CA ILE A 186 5.77 15.75 5.44
C ILE A 186 6.10 14.73 4.36
N ASP A 187 7.29 14.83 3.78
CA ASP A 187 7.92 13.78 2.98
C ASP A 187 8.93 13.02 3.86
N VAL A 188 8.54 11.83 4.31
CA VAL A 188 9.40 11.03 5.22
C VAL A 188 10.63 10.47 4.51
N THR A 189 10.58 10.35 3.18
CA THR A 189 11.70 9.82 2.40
C THR A 189 12.86 10.81 2.42
N LYS A 190 12.57 12.12 2.42
CA LYS A 190 13.59 13.17 2.46
C LYS A 190 14.39 13.11 3.75
N PHE A 191 13.78 12.84 4.91
CA PHE A 191 14.52 12.70 6.18
C PHE A 191 15.56 11.56 6.20
N ARG A 192 15.41 10.59 5.31
CA ARG A 192 16.22 9.37 5.25
C ARG A 192 17.37 9.49 4.23
N ILE A 193 17.36 10.54 3.39
CA ILE A 193 18.40 10.83 2.40
C ILE A 193 19.64 11.42 3.09
N PRO A 194 20.87 10.92 2.79
CA PRO A 194 22.10 11.54 3.27
C PRO A 194 22.17 13.03 2.94
N GLY A 195 22.34 13.85 3.97
CA GLY A 195 22.47 15.30 3.85
C GLY A 195 21.17 16.06 3.65
N SER A 196 20.01 15.42 3.85
CA SER A 196 18.72 16.09 3.87
C SER A 196 18.61 17.17 4.95
N GLU A 197 17.94 18.25 4.62
CA GLU A 197 17.63 19.32 5.57
C GLU A 197 16.14 19.30 5.94
N LEU A 198 15.78 19.75 7.15
CA LEU A 198 14.38 19.74 7.63
C LEU A 198 13.44 20.48 6.67
N ARG A 199 13.91 21.59 6.11
CA ARG A 199 13.16 22.40 5.14
C ARG A 199 12.85 21.69 3.82
N GLU A 200 13.55 20.60 3.50
CA GLU A 200 13.28 19.79 2.32
C GLU A 200 12.23 18.70 2.60
N ALA A 201 12.02 18.35 3.87
CA ALA A 201 11.05 17.33 4.28
C ALA A 201 9.64 17.91 4.51
N LEU A 202 9.53 19.23 4.73
CA LEU A 202 8.23 19.91 4.80
C LEU A 202 7.76 20.24 3.38
N ARG A 203 6.65 19.63 2.95
CA ARG A 203 6.11 19.82 1.60
C ARG A 203 5.30 21.12 1.54
N PRO A 204 5.68 22.10 0.70
CA PRO A 204 4.96 23.37 0.64
C PRO A 204 3.59 23.20 -0.01
N VAL A 205 2.60 23.95 0.47
CA VAL A 205 1.21 23.86 0.01
C VAL A 205 0.79 25.16 -0.68
N PRO A 206 -0.01 25.12 -1.77
CA PRO A 206 -0.52 26.33 -2.40
C PRO A 206 -1.56 26.98 -1.51
N LEU A 207 -1.23 28.11 -0.90
CA LEU A 207 -2.14 28.83 -0.02
C LEU A 207 -2.03 30.35 -0.16
N LEU A 208 -3.08 31.01 0.31
CA LEU A 208 -3.08 32.42 0.67
C LEU A 208 -2.99 32.49 2.20
N SER A 209 -1.99 33.16 2.75
CA SER A 209 -1.91 33.47 4.18
C SER A 209 -1.90 34.98 4.39
N VAL A 210 -2.58 35.43 5.44
CA VAL A 210 -2.64 36.83 5.89
C VAL A 210 -2.24 36.88 7.35
N SER A 211 -1.34 37.79 7.69
CA SER A 211 -0.96 38.11 9.07
C SER A 211 -1.21 39.59 9.33
N LEU A 212 -1.89 39.89 10.43
CA LEU A 212 -2.32 41.22 10.84
C LEU A 212 -1.86 41.46 12.29
N GLN A 213 -0.96 42.41 12.50
CA GLN A 213 -0.62 42.86 13.84
C GLN A 213 -1.71 43.84 14.31
N ALA A 214 -2.72 43.32 15.00
CA ALA A 214 -3.91 44.07 15.42
C ALA A 214 -3.60 45.10 16.52
N THR A 215 -2.68 44.74 17.43
CA THR A 215 -2.09 45.61 18.46
C THR A 215 -0.61 45.23 18.64
N ASP A 216 0.14 45.98 19.45
CA ASP A 216 1.56 45.69 19.73
C ASP A 216 1.80 44.29 20.34
N ASN A 217 0.75 43.69 20.92
CA ASN A 217 0.80 42.39 21.61
C ASN A 217 -0.22 41.36 21.08
N LEU A 218 -0.94 41.64 19.99
CA LEU A 218 -1.90 40.71 19.40
C LEU A 218 -1.72 40.65 17.89
N THR A 219 -1.40 39.45 17.40
CA THR A 219 -1.35 39.13 15.97
C THR A 219 -2.47 38.18 15.62
N LEU A 220 -3.21 38.50 14.56
CA LEU A 220 -4.25 37.66 13.98
C LEU A 220 -3.76 37.11 12.65
N GLU A 221 -3.90 35.82 12.45
CA GLU A 221 -3.49 35.14 11.22
C GLU A 221 -4.65 34.35 10.63
N GLY A 222 -4.66 34.23 9.32
CA GLY A 222 -5.59 33.36 8.62
C GLY A 222 -4.99 32.81 7.34
N PHE A 223 -5.39 31.60 6.96
CA PHE A 223 -5.03 31.05 5.66
C PHE A 223 -6.21 30.38 4.98
N TYR A 224 -6.13 30.30 3.65
CA TYR A 224 -6.95 29.44 2.83
C TYR A 224 -6.04 28.65 1.87
N GLN A 225 -6.14 27.33 1.93
CA GLN A 225 -5.33 26.41 1.12
C GLN A 225 -6.13 25.97 -0.12
N PHE A 226 -5.49 26.02 -1.28
CA PHE A 226 -6.14 25.84 -2.59
C PHE A 226 -6.07 24.41 -3.13
N LYS A 227 -5.29 23.53 -2.49
CA LYS A 227 -5.06 22.15 -2.92
C LYS A 227 -4.74 21.28 -1.73
N GLN A 228 -5.28 20.06 -1.68
CA GLN A 228 -4.86 19.08 -0.68
C GLN A 228 -3.51 18.48 -1.11
N GLU A 229 -2.61 18.36 -0.14
CA GLU A 229 -1.30 17.72 -0.34
C GLU A 229 -1.15 16.57 0.67
N GLU A 230 -0.71 15.43 0.13
CA GLU A 230 -0.56 14.18 0.86
C GLU A 230 0.83 14.12 1.51
N MET A 231 0.93 13.43 2.65
CA MET A 231 2.24 13.04 3.18
C MET A 231 2.83 11.96 2.27
N GLU A 232 4.12 12.08 1.98
CA GLU A 232 4.85 11.05 1.25
C GLU A 232 5.44 10.07 2.27
N ILE A 233 5.21 8.79 2.04
CA ILE A 233 5.65 7.67 2.89
C ILE A 233 6.69 6.84 2.12
N ASP A 234 7.48 6.03 2.84
CA ASP A 234 8.48 5.18 2.21
C ASP A 234 7.86 4.26 1.14
N PRO A 235 8.39 4.27 -0.10
CA PRO A 235 7.83 3.47 -1.17
C PRO A 235 8.10 1.98 -0.94
N ALA A 236 7.20 1.14 -1.47
CA ALA A 236 7.28 -0.32 -1.36
C ALA A 236 8.67 -0.85 -1.75
N GLY A 237 9.22 -1.73 -0.90
CA GLY A 237 10.53 -2.35 -1.10
C GLY A 237 11.75 -1.46 -0.88
N SER A 238 11.62 -0.16 -0.59
CA SER A 238 12.76 0.68 -0.18
C SER A 238 13.24 0.31 1.23
N TYR A 239 14.51 0.60 1.55
CA TYR A 239 15.17 0.17 2.79
C TYR A 239 14.37 0.44 4.07
N PHE A 240 13.59 1.50 4.06
CA PHE A 240 12.86 2.02 5.20
C PHE A 240 11.36 1.75 5.18
N SER A 241 10.86 1.08 4.15
CA SER A 241 9.46 0.67 4.06
C SER A 241 9.13 -0.46 5.03
N THR A 242 8.01 -0.34 5.72
CA THR A 242 7.45 -1.35 6.62
C THR A 242 6.27 -2.10 6.01
N LYS A 243 5.73 -1.62 4.89
CA LYS A 243 4.57 -2.21 4.21
C LYS A 243 4.79 -2.10 2.69
N ASP A 244 4.70 -3.22 1.98
CA ASP A 244 4.95 -3.36 0.54
C ASP A 244 3.69 -3.07 -0.31
N PHE A 245 2.53 -3.09 0.34
CA PHE A 245 1.24 -2.76 -0.29
C PHE A 245 0.83 -1.30 -0.08
N VAL A 246 1.61 -0.55 0.71
CA VAL A 246 1.36 0.85 1.07
C VAL A 246 2.39 1.77 0.41
N GLY A 247 1.95 2.97 -0.04
CA GLY A 247 2.82 3.95 -0.70
C GLY A 247 3.04 3.72 -2.21
N PRO A 248 3.94 4.50 -2.83
CA PRO A 248 4.30 4.35 -4.24
C PRO A 248 4.91 2.98 -4.52
N GLY A 249 4.46 2.32 -5.59
CA GLY A 249 4.90 0.98 -5.98
C GLY A 249 4.08 -0.17 -5.37
N GLY A 250 3.31 0.07 -4.30
CA GLY A 250 2.42 -0.95 -3.73
C GLY A 250 1.17 -1.18 -4.58
N GLN A 251 0.92 -2.45 -4.94
CA GLN A 251 -0.11 -2.84 -5.92
C GLN A 251 -1.09 -3.91 -5.42
N TYR A 252 -0.73 -4.67 -4.39
CA TYR A 252 -1.52 -5.76 -3.86
C TYR A 252 -1.20 -5.96 -2.39
N ALA A 253 -2.19 -6.33 -1.60
CA ALA A 253 -2.01 -6.78 -0.22
C ALA A 253 -2.14 -8.30 -0.17
N MET A 254 -1.15 -8.98 0.41
CA MET A 254 -1.07 -10.44 0.51
C MET A 254 -1.89 -10.96 1.69
N LEU A 255 -2.62 -12.05 1.48
CA LEU A 255 -3.47 -12.71 2.48
C LEU A 255 -3.17 -14.22 2.60
N GLY A 256 -2.04 -14.66 2.07
CA GLY A 256 -1.52 -16.01 2.34
C GLY A 256 -0.82 -16.14 3.70
N PHE A 257 -0.85 -15.08 4.54
CA PHE A 257 -0.27 -15.07 5.90
C PHE A 257 1.14 -15.65 5.97
N GLY A 258 2.01 -15.18 5.07
CA GLY A 258 3.40 -15.63 4.97
C GLY A 258 3.60 -16.97 4.23
N SER A 259 2.57 -17.79 4.02
CA SER A 259 2.70 -19.11 3.37
C SER A 259 2.94 -19.04 1.85
N THR A 260 2.57 -17.92 1.22
CA THR A 260 2.75 -17.68 -0.22
C THR A 260 3.67 -16.48 -0.45
N GLY A 261 4.57 -16.60 -1.44
CA GLY A 261 5.36 -15.47 -1.91
C GLY A 261 4.50 -14.46 -2.68
N GLN A 262 5.06 -13.29 -2.94
CA GLN A 262 4.40 -12.25 -3.71
C GLN A 262 4.12 -12.68 -5.18
N PRO A 263 3.04 -12.19 -5.82
CA PRO A 263 2.77 -12.44 -7.22
C PRO A 263 3.89 -11.95 -8.12
N ASN A 264 4.28 -12.80 -9.07
CA ASN A 264 5.17 -12.39 -10.15
C ASN A 264 4.35 -11.59 -11.16
N MET A 265 4.63 -10.29 -11.23
CA MET A 265 3.94 -9.40 -12.17
C MET A 265 4.35 -9.59 -13.63
N GLU A 266 5.49 -10.25 -13.89
CA GLU A 266 5.95 -10.60 -15.25
C GLU A 266 5.23 -11.84 -15.78
N SER A 267 4.83 -12.74 -14.87
CA SER A 267 4.10 -13.96 -15.19
C SER A 267 2.60 -13.74 -14.99
N TYR A 268 1.84 -13.74 -16.09
CA TYR A 268 0.39 -13.58 -16.07
C TYR A 268 -0.29 -14.79 -16.69
N MET A 269 -1.52 -15.05 -16.27
CA MET A 269 -2.43 -15.93 -17.00
C MET A 269 -3.52 -15.09 -17.67
N ASP A 270 -3.95 -15.53 -18.85
CA ASP A 270 -5.12 -14.94 -19.50
C ASP A 270 -6.33 -15.17 -18.59
N ASN A 271 -7.09 -14.10 -18.33
CA ASN A 271 -8.33 -14.19 -17.58
C ASN A 271 -9.25 -15.15 -18.35
N PRO A 272 -9.62 -16.32 -17.78
CA PRO A 272 -10.43 -17.30 -18.48
C PRO A 272 -11.84 -16.79 -18.82
N LEU A 273 -12.24 -15.63 -18.27
CA LEU A 273 -13.50 -14.93 -18.57
C LEU A 273 -13.34 -13.74 -19.51
N TYR A 274 -12.15 -13.49 -20.08
CA TYR A 274 -11.86 -12.34 -20.94
C TYR A 274 -12.78 -12.23 -22.17
N GLY A 275 -13.33 -13.35 -22.66
CA GLY A 275 -14.31 -13.36 -23.75
C GLY A 275 -15.77 -13.16 -23.32
N LEU A 276 -16.04 -13.08 -22.02
CA LEU A 276 -17.38 -13.06 -21.42
C LEU A 276 -17.66 -11.78 -20.60
N LEU A 277 -16.62 -11.07 -20.15
CA LEU A 277 -16.73 -9.86 -19.34
C LEU A 277 -16.17 -8.66 -20.13
N GLU A 278 -17.04 -7.74 -20.57
CA GLU A 278 -16.60 -6.49 -21.21
C GLU A 278 -15.96 -5.55 -20.17
N GLY A 279 -14.74 -5.06 -20.45
CA GLY A 279 -14.17 -3.89 -19.76
C GLY A 279 -13.13 -4.13 -18.64
N GLU A 280 -12.68 -5.36 -18.40
CA GLU A 280 -11.69 -5.68 -17.36
C GLU A 280 -10.37 -6.20 -17.94
N SER A 281 -9.25 -6.04 -17.20
CA SER A 281 -7.92 -6.44 -17.69
C SER A 281 -7.85 -7.93 -18.03
N ALA A 282 -7.34 -8.21 -19.24
CA ALA A 282 -7.21 -9.54 -19.82
C ALA A 282 -6.25 -10.49 -19.08
N ARG A 283 -5.48 -9.98 -18.10
CA ARG A 283 -4.33 -10.65 -17.50
C ARG A 283 -4.41 -10.57 -15.98
N VAL A 284 -4.37 -11.73 -15.33
CA VAL A 284 -4.26 -11.85 -13.87
C VAL A 284 -2.79 -12.20 -13.55
N PRO A 285 -2.12 -11.45 -12.66
CA PRO A 285 -0.78 -11.82 -12.19
C PRO A 285 -0.78 -13.21 -11.56
N THR A 286 0.27 -14.00 -11.80
CA THR A 286 0.42 -15.34 -11.21
C THR A 286 1.34 -15.27 -10.00
N VAL A 287 1.03 -16.05 -8.97
CA VAL A 287 1.96 -16.26 -7.85
C VAL A 287 2.98 -17.30 -8.26
N SER A 288 4.22 -16.89 -8.53
CA SER A 288 5.33 -17.81 -8.79
C SER A 288 6.37 -17.69 -7.68
N ASN A 289 6.58 -18.74 -6.88
CA ASN A 289 7.69 -18.78 -5.93
C ASN A 289 8.78 -19.73 -6.47
N PRO A 290 9.83 -19.23 -7.14
CA PRO A 290 10.93 -20.07 -7.63
C PRO A 290 11.76 -20.72 -6.51
N ARG A 291 11.56 -20.36 -5.24
CA ARG A 291 12.23 -20.97 -4.08
C ARG A 291 11.43 -22.14 -3.48
N PHE A 292 10.22 -22.40 -3.96
CA PHE A 292 9.44 -23.58 -3.56
C PHE A 292 9.90 -24.81 -4.36
N ASN A 293 10.75 -25.62 -3.73
CA ASN A 293 11.18 -26.97 -4.12
C ASN A 293 11.49 -27.22 -5.63
N PRO A 294 12.77 -27.22 -6.06
CA PRO A 294 13.17 -27.51 -7.45
C PRO A 294 12.90 -28.96 -7.91
N ALA A 295 12.35 -29.83 -7.06
CA ALA A 295 11.96 -31.19 -7.43
C ALA A 295 10.56 -31.28 -8.09
N LEU A 296 9.79 -30.19 -8.14
CA LEU A 296 8.48 -30.16 -8.79
C LEU A 296 8.58 -29.69 -10.25
N PRO A 297 7.86 -30.31 -11.20
CA PRO A 297 7.89 -29.89 -12.61
C PRO A 297 7.32 -28.48 -12.78
N PRO A 298 7.76 -27.68 -13.77
CA PRO A 298 7.29 -26.30 -14.01
C PRO A 298 5.77 -26.15 -14.16
N SER A 299 5.06 -27.20 -14.56
CA SER A 299 3.59 -27.24 -14.60
C SER A 299 2.92 -27.26 -13.21
N ALA A 300 3.65 -27.60 -12.15
CA ALA A 300 3.23 -27.45 -10.76
C ALA A 300 3.68 -26.10 -10.15
N ALA A 301 4.72 -25.47 -10.72
CA ALA A 301 5.17 -24.12 -10.34
C ALA A 301 4.30 -22.99 -10.94
N ASN A 302 3.56 -23.29 -12.01
CA ASN A 302 2.64 -22.36 -12.70
C ASN A 302 1.17 -22.78 -12.57
N ALA A 303 0.83 -23.63 -11.60
CA ALA A 303 -0.55 -24.00 -11.35
C ALA A 303 -1.19 -22.96 -10.40
N PRO A 304 -2.41 -22.46 -10.67
CA PRO A 304 -3.16 -21.64 -9.73
C PRO A 304 -3.65 -22.53 -8.59
N PHE A 305 -2.74 -22.89 -7.69
CA PHE A 305 -3.08 -23.52 -6.42
C PHE A 305 -3.19 -22.42 -5.38
N LEU A 306 -4.39 -21.84 -5.28
CA LEU A 306 -4.89 -21.30 -4.03
C LEU A 306 -5.34 -22.52 -3.20
N PRO A 307 -4.66 -22.91 -2.10
CA PRO A 307 -5.32 -23.72 -1.10
C PRO A 307 -6.40 -22.82 -0.48
N SER A 308 -7.62 -22.88 -1.03
CA SER A 308 -8.83 -22.28 -0.46
C SER A 308 -8.68 -20.81 0.01
N GLY A 309 -8.51 -19.85 -0.90
CA GLY A 309 -8.59 -18.42 -0.54
C GLY A 309 -7.63 -17.53 -1.35
N ALA A 310 -8.03 -16.29 -1.58
CA ALA A 310 -7.19 -15.25 -2.19
C ALA A 310 -5.79 -15.19 -1.56
N ALA A 311 -4.72 -15.38 -2.33
CA ALA A 311 -3.37 -15.10 -1.83
C ALA A 311 -3.07 -13.59 -1.81
N ALA A 312 -3.80 -12.79 -2.59
CA ALA A 312 -3.62 -11.35 -2.71
C ALA A 312 -4.93 -10.63 -3.07
N ILE A 313 -5.10 -9.39 -2.61
CA ILE A 313 -6.13 -8.45 -3.03
C ILE A 313 -5.45 -7.29 -3.77
N PRO A 314 -5.85 -6.97 -5.02
CA PRO A 314 -5.28 -5.86 -5.76
C PRO A 314 -5.70 -4.50 -5.18
N ARG A 315 -4.85 -3.49 -5.42
CA ARG A 315 -5.16 -2.10 -5.10
C ARG A 315 -6.10 -1.51 -6.16
N GLY A 316 -7.20 -0.94 -5.70
CA GLY A 316 -8.15 -0.15 -6.46
C GLY A 316 -7.75 1.31 -6.60
N GLN A 317 -8.65 2.12 -7.17
CA GLN A 317 -8.43 3.56 -7.30
C GLN A 317 -8.48 4.25 -5.93
N THR A 318 -7.56 5.19 -5.70
CA THR A 318 -7.57 6.04 -4.52
C THR A 318 -8.73 7.04 -4.56
N ASN A 319 -9.48 7.13 -3.47
CA ASN A 319 -10.45 8.19 -3.19
C ASN A 319 -9.73 9.39 -2.58
N ARG A 320 -9.45 10.42 -3.40
CA ARG A 320 -8.72 11.62 -2.96
C ARG A 320 -9.68 12.64 -2.35
N ALA A 321 -9.18 13.39 -1.38
CA ALA A 321 -9.87 14.55 -0.83
C ALA A 321 -10.01 15.66 -1.88
N SER A 322 -11.01 16.51 -1.67
CA SER A 322 -11.22 17.78 -2.36
C SER A 322 -10.04 18.73 -2.17
N ASP A 323 -9.78 19.55 -3.18
CA ASP A 323 -8.76 20.60 -3.11
C ASP A 323 -9.22 21.82 -2.28
N SER A 324 -10.52 21.94 -2.03
CA SER A 324 -11.15 23.08 -1.35
C SER A 324 -11.73 22.69 0.01
N GLY A 325 -11.85 23.65 0.93
CA GLY A 325 -12.40 23.44 2.27
C GLY A 325 -11.34 23.51 3.37
N GLN A 326 -10.08 23.78 3.01
CA GLN A 326 -8.97 23.83 3.94
C GLN A 326 -8.62 25.28 4.31
N PHE A 327 -8.76 25.61 5.59
CA PHE A 327 -8.54 26.97 6.08
C PHE A 327 -8.22 26.95 7.57
N GLY A 328 -7.68 28.05 8.08
CA GLY A 328 -7.44 28.19 9.51
C GLY A 328 -7.37 29.63 9.94
N LEU A 329 -7.54 29.82 11.25
CA LEU A 329 -7.42 31.08 11.95
C LEU A 329 -6.52 30.88 13.16
N ALA A 330 -5.65 31.86 13.43
CA ALA A 330 -4.85 31.87 14.63
C ALA A 330 -4.87 33.26 15.28
N ALA A 331 -4.74 33.29 16.61
CA ALA A 331 -4.49 34.48 17.38
C ALA A 331 -3.28 34.24 18.29
N ARG A 332 -2.25 35.08 18.16
CA ARG A 332 -1.05 35.06 18.99
C ARG A 332 -1.06 36.27 19.90
N TYR A 333 -1.02 36.04 21.20
CA TYR A 333 -1.04 37.07 22.24
C TYR A 333 0.27 37.05 23.02
N PHE A 334 0.99 38.17 22.98
CA PHE A 334 2.24 38.36 23.73
C PHE A 334 1.94 38.98 25.09
N ALA A 335 2.15 38.20 26.15
CA ALA A 335 1.84 38.58 27.52
C ALA A 335 3.10 39.02 28.28
N GLU A 336 3.49 40.29 28.11
CA GLU A 336 4.62 40.93 28.81
C GLU A 336 4.57 40.71 30.34
N GLY A 337 3.37 40.82 30.93
CA GLY A 337 3.14 40.64 32.37
C GLY A 337 3.29 39.21 32.88
N LEU A 338 3.42 38.22 31.98
CA LEU A 338 3.62 36.81 32.28
C LEU A 338 5.00 36.36 31.82
N ASN A 339 6.04 37.16 32.10
CA ASN A 339 7.42 36.83 31.76
C ASN A 339 7.58 36.62 30.24
N ASP A 340 7.09 37.61 29.48
CA ASP A 340 7.18 37.66 28.02
C ASP A 340 6.67 36.39 27.32
N THR A 341 5.61 35.79 27.89
CA THR A 341 5.04 34.54 27.36
C THR A 341 4.17 34.82 26.15
N GLU A 342 4.41 34.10 25.06
CA GLU A 342 3.50 34.08 23.91
C GLU A 342 2.46 32.97 24.10
N PHE A 343 1.18 33.29 23.88
CA PHE A 343 0.08 32.33 23.81
C PHE A 343 -0.49 32.28 22.40
N GLY A 344 -0.69 31.09 21.86
CA GLY A 344 -1.35 30.86 20.58
C GLY A 344 -2.72 30.21 20.76
N PHE A 345 -3.69 30.62 19.95
CA PHE A 345 -5.02 29.99 19.84
C PHE A 345 -5.32 29.70 18.38
N TYR A 346 -5.74 28.48 18.07
CA TYR A 346 -5.82 28.00 16.69
C TYR A 346 -7.15 27.31 16.41
N PHE A 347 -7.67 27.54 15.21
CA PHE A 347 -8.72 26.74 14.60
C PHE A 347 -8.29 26.38 13.17
N ILE A 348 -8.37 25.11 12.79
CA ILE A 348 -8.01 24.63 11.45
C ILE A 348 -9.07 23.62 10.98
N ASN A 349 -9.57 23.78 9.76
CA ASN A 349 -10.28 22.73 9.02
C ASN A 349 -9.34 22.21 7.94
N TYR A 350 -9.08 20.91 7.92
CA TYR A 350 -8.20 20.28 6.93
C TYR A 350 -8.70 18.89 6.53
N HIS A 351 -8.16 18.35 5.43
CA HIS A 351 -8.46 16.99 5.02
C HIS A 351 -7.29 16.07 5.37
N SER A 352 -7.54 14.77 5.56
CA SER A 352 -6.49 13.83 5.93
C SER A 352 -5.30 13.95 4.96
N ARG A 353 -4.08 13.99 5.51
CA ARG A 353 -2.84 14.00 4.71
C ARG A 353 -2.24 12.61 4.57
N LEU A 354 -2.63 11.69 5.44
CA LEU A 354 -2.28 10.27 5.36
C LEU A 354 -3.51 9.48 4.90
N PRO A 355 -3.34 8.47 4.03
CA PRO A 355 -4.45 7.64 3.61
C PRO A 355 -4.88 6.69 4.73
N VAL A 356 -6.17 6.40 4.76
CA VAL A 356 -6.73 5.19 5.39
C VAL A 356 -7.09 4.18 4.31
N ILE A 357 -7.16 2.91 4.65
CA ILE A 357 -7.50 1.80 3.78
C ILE A 357 -8.96 1.43 4.00
N SER A 358 -9.70 1.29 2.90
CA SER A 358 -11.01 0.64 2.85
C SER A 358 -10.99 -0.48 1.81
N ALA A 359 -12.03 -1.30 1.78
CA ALA A 359 -12.13 -2.39 0.83
C ALA A 359 -13.45 -2.36 0.03
N MET A 360 -13.44 -3.04 -1.10
CA MET A 360 -14.64 -3.50 -1.76
C MET A 360 -14.53 -4.99 -1.99
N THR A 361 -15.59 -5.70 -1.63
CA THR A 361 -15.69 -7.14 -1.84
C THR A 361 -15.75 -7.50 -3.32
N GLY A 362 -15.36 -8.72 -3.65
CA GLY A 362 -15.39 -9.21 -5.03
C GLY A 362 -16.79 -9.28 -5.62
N ARG A 363 -16.88 -9.40 -6.95
CA ARG A 363 -18.15 -9.53 -7.68
C ARG A 363 -18.77 -10.91 -7.50
N ASP A 364 -20.08 -11.01 -7.67
CA ASP A 364 -20.78 -12.30 -7.71
C ASP A 364 -20.62 -12.96 -9.08
N ILE A 365 -19.42 -13.46 -9.35
CA ILE A 365 -19.07 -14.07 -10.64
C ILE A 365 -19.94 -15.32 -10.89
N SER A 366 -20.39 -16.00 -9.84
CA SER A 366 -21.33 -17.14 -9.94
C SER A 366 -22.66 -16.74 -10.58
N THR A 367 -23.30 -15.68 -10.09
CA THR A 367 -24.56 -15.17 -10.64
C THR A 367 -24.35 -14.54 -12.02
N GLU A 368 -23.25 -13.80 -12.22
CA GLU A 368 -22.92 -13.21 -13.53
C GLU A 368 -22.80 -14.27 -14.65
N LEU A 369 -22.29 -15.46 -14.34
CA LEU A 369 -22.12 -16.54 -15.31
C LEU A 369 -23.25 -17.57 -15.34
N GLU A 370 -24.24 -17.49 -14.45
CA GLU A 370 -25.36 -18.43 -14.41
C GLU A 370 -26.07 -18.59 -15.78
N PRO A 371 -26.34 -17.52 -16.56
CA PRO A 371 -26.94 -17.65 -17.89
C PRO A 371 -26.08 -18.49 -18.85
N THR A 372 -24.77 -18.29 -18.82
CA THR A 372 -23.79 -19.02 -19.65
C THR A 372 -23.72 -20.49 -19.24
N VAL A 373 -23.66 -20.77 -17.92
CA VAL A 373 -23.66 -22.13 -17.40
C VAL A 373 -24.95 -22.87 -17.77
N ASN A 374 -26.10 -22.20 -17.67
CA ASN A 374 -27.40 -22.76 -18.05
C ASN A 374 -27.49 -23.02 -19.57
N ALA A 375 -26.92 -22.15 -20.40
CA ALA A 375 -26.83 -22.37 -21.84
C ALA A 375 -25.98 -23.62 -22.17
N VAL A 376 -24.82 -23.79 -21.53
CA VAL A 376 -23.96 -24.98 -21.72
C VAL A 376 -24.67 -26.26 -21.26
N LYS A 377 -25.31 -26.25 -20.09
CA LYS A 377 -26.12 -27.37 -19.60
C LYS A 377 -27.26 -27.71 -20.57
N GLY A 378 -27.93 -26.69 -21.12
CA GLY A 378 -28.95 -26.85 -22.14
C GLY A 378 -28.42 -27.53 -23.41
N GLY A 379 -27.23 -27.13 -23.87
CA GLY A 379 -26.55 -27.77 -25.01
C GLY A 379 -26.20 -29.24 -24.76
N ILE A 380 -25.70 -29.58 -23.56
CA ILE A 380 -25.45 -30.97 -23.16
C ILE A 380 -26.75 -31.79 -23.19
N ALA A 381 -27.83 -31.26 -22.62
CA ALA A 381 -29.13 -31.95 -22.59
C ALA A 381 -29.70 -32.18 -24.01
N GLN A 382 -29.51 -31.24 -24.93
CA GLN A 382 -29.89 -31.41 -26.34
C GLN A 382 -29.10 -32.55 -27.01
N ILE A 383 -27.78 -32.60 -26.79
CA ILE A 383 -26.93 -33.67 -27.33
C ILE A 383 -27.29 -35.02 -26.72
N ASP A 384 -27.56 -35.09 -25.42
CA ASP A 384 -28.00 -36.32 -24.75
C ASP A 384 -29.31 -36.85 -25.35
N GLY A 385 -30.23 -35.95 -25.69
CA GLY A 385 -31.46 -36.30 -26.42
C GLY A 385 -31.21 -36.88 -27.81
N LEU A 386 -30.33 -36.25 -28.59
CA LEU A 386 -29.92 -36.74 -29.92
C LEU A 386 -29.18 -38.08 -29.83
N LEU A 387 -28.28 -38.24 -28.85
CA LEU A 387 -27.53 -39.48 -28.64
C LEU A 387 -28.48 -40.64 -28.30
N THR A 388 -29.53 -40.38 -27.52
CA THR A 388 -30.59 -41.36 -27.22
C THR A 388 -31.31 -41.79 -28.49
N GLN A 389 -31.67 -40.86 -29.38
CA GLN A 389 -32.31 -41.17 -30.66
C GLN A 389 -31.41 -41.99 -31.58
N VAL A 390 -30.14 -41.58 -31.74
CA VAL A 390 -29.16 -42.29 -32.58
C VAL A 390 -28.88 -43.69 -32.03
N THR A 391 -28.75 -43.83 -30.71
CA THR A 391 -28.54 -45.14 -30.07
C THR A 391 -29.76 -46.05 -30.25
N GLY A 392 -30.97 -45.51 -30.13
CA GLY A 392 -32.21 -46.24 -30.43
C GLY A 392 -32.30 -46.67 -31.89
N GLY A 393 -31.94 -45.79 -32.83
CA GLY A 393 -31.87 -46.11 -34.27
C GLY A 393 -30.84 -47.19 -34.57
N LEU A 394 -29.66 -47.13 -33.95
CA LEU A 394 -28.61 -48.15 -34.12
C LEU A 394 -29.08 -49.52 -33.62
N ALA A 395 -29.81 -49.57 -32.50
CA ALA A 395 -30.41 -50.80 -31.99
C ALA A 395 -31.45 -51.39 -32.97
N GLN A 396 -32.28 -50.54 -33.57
CA GLN A 396 -33.25 -50.96 -34.60
C GLN A 396 -32.55 -51.52 -35.84
N VAL A 397 -31.53 -50.82 -36.37
CA VAL A 397 -30.75 -51.27 -37.54
C VAL A 397 -30.03 -52.60 -37.24
N THR A 398 -29.47 -52.75 -36.05
CA THR A 398 -28.79 -53.99 -35.62
C THR A 398 -29.77 -55.17 -35.56
N SER A 399 -30.98 -54.94 -35.04
CA SER A 399 -32.06 -55.94 -35.05
C SER A 399 -32.46 -56.30 -36.49
N GLY A 400 -32.61 -55.30 -37.37
CA GLY A 400 -32.90 -55.52 -38.79
C GLY A 400 -31.82 -56.31 -39.52
N LEU A 401 -30.54 -56.03 -39.27
CA LEU A 401 -29.41 -56.79 -39.83
C LEU A 401 -29.46 -58.26 -39.39
N THR A 402 -29.74 -58.50 -38.11
CA THR A 402 -29.87 -59.86 -37.56
C THR A 402 -30.99 -60.63 -38.28
N GLN A 403 -32.13 -59.97 -38.57
CA GLN A 403 -33.24 -60.56 -39.32
C GLN A 403 -32.88 -60.83 -40.79
N ALA A 404 -32.22 -59.88 -41.45
CA ALA A 404 -31.78 -60.03 -42.84
C ALA A 404 -30.74 -61.15 -43.00
N ASP A 405 -29.78 -61.26 -42.06
CA ASP A 405 -28.79 -62.33 -42.01
C ASP A 405 -29.46 -63.70 -41.79
N ALA A 406 -30.41 -63.79 -40.86
CA ALA A 406 -31.18 -65.02 -40.63
C ALA A 406 -31.97 -65.45 -41.89
N GLY A 407 -32.64 -64.49 -42.55
CA GLY A 407 -33.36 -64.74 -43.80
C GLY A 407 -32.45 -65.16 -44.95
N LEU A 408 -31.24 -64.58 -45.05
CA LEU A 408 -30.23 -65.00 -46.03
C LEU A 408 -29.75 -66.43 -45.78
N VAL A 409 -29.52 -66.82 -44.52
CA VAL A 409 -29.15 -68.21 -44.18
C VAL A 409 -30.24 -69.18 -44.60
N GLU A 410 -31.52 -68.87 -44.33
CA GLU A 410 -32.66 -69.69 -44.72
C GLU A 410 -32.78 -69.84 -46.25
N VAL A 411 -32.73 -68.73 -46.99
CA VAL A 411 -32.85 -68.72 -48.45
C VAL A 411 -31.64 -69.40 -49.10
N ASN A 412 -30.42 -69.18 -48.60
CA ASN A 412 -29.22 -69.87 -49.09
C ASN A 412 -29.30 -71.37 -48.85
N GLY A 413 -29.82 -71.80 -47.70
CA GLY A 413 -30.08 -73.20 -47.40
C GLY A 413 -31.10 -73.82 -48.35
N ALA A 414 -32.19 -73.13 -48.63
CA ALA A 414 -33.22 -73.56 -49.59
C ALA A 414 -32.67 -73.65 -51.03
N ILE A 415 -31.87 -72.67 -51.46
CA ILE A 415 -31.19 -72.70 -52.76
C ILE A 415 -30.27 -73.93 -52.83
N ALA A 416 -29.41 -74.16 -51.84
CA ALA A 416 -28.48 -75.28 -51.85
C ALA A 416 -29.19 -76.65 -51.88
N GLN A 417 -30.30 -76.80 -51.14
CA GLN A 417 -31.11 -78.02 -51.16
C GLN A 417 -31.79 -78.23 -52.53
N LEU A 418 -32.34 -77.18 -53.13
CA LEU A 418 -33.03 -77.27 -54.41
C LEU A 418 -32.03 -77.49 -55.57
N GLU A 419 -30.87 -76.84 -55.55
CA GLU A 419 -29.79 -77.06 -56.54
C GLU A 419 -29.25 -78.50 -56.50
N ALA A 420 -29.19 -79.11 -55.31
CA ALA A 420 -28.80 -80.51 -55.14
C ALA A 420 -29.86 -81.50 -55.63
N ALA A 421 -31.15 -81.13 -55.59
CA ALA A 421 -32.27 -81.97 -56.00
C ALA A 421 -32.64 -81.82 -57.49
N ASP A 422 -32.70 -80.59 -58.00
CA ASP A 422 -32.97 -80.24 -59.40
C ASP A 422 -32.26 -78.93 -59.79
N PRO A 423 -31.07 -79.00 -60.42
CA PRO A 423 -30.29 -77.82 -60.77
C PRO A 423 -30.90 -76.96 -61.90
N ASN A 424 -31.96 -77.43 -62.58
CA ASN A 424 -32.65 -76.68 -63.63
C ASN A 424 -34.06 -76.22 -63.22
N SER A 425 -34.43 -76.33 -61.94
CA SER A 425 -35.74 -75.92 -61.45
C SER A 425 -36.01 -74.44 -61.73
N ALA A 426 -37.20 -74.13 -62.25
CA ALA A 426 -37.65 -72.75 -62.46
C ALA A 426 -37.79 -71.97 -61.13
N ASP A 427 -37.98 -72.68 -60.01
CA ASP A 427 -38.14 -72.08 -58.67
C ASP A 427 -36.81 -71.51 -58.12
N LEU A 428 -35.65 -71.94 -58.65
CA LEU A 428 -34.34 -71.37 -58.31
C LEU A 428 -34.25 -69.89 -58.69
N VAL A 429 -34.91 -69.47 -59.77
CA VAL A 429 -34.94 -68.06 -60.21
C VAL A 429 -35.66 -67.20 -59.17
N ALA A 430 -36.76 -67.70 -58.60
CA ALA A 430 -37.52 -67.00 -57.56
C ALA A 430 -36.71 -66.90 -56.26
N LEU A 431 -36.07 -67.99 -55.81
CA LEU A 431 -35.21 -67.99 -54.62
C LEU A 431 -33.99 -67.09 -54.76
N ARG A 432 -33.33 -67.07 -55.93
CA ARG A 432 -32.20 -66.15 -56.19
C ARG A 432 -32.63 -64.68 -56.27
N THR A 433 -33.86 -64.40 -56.74
CA THR A 433 -34.43 -63.05 -56.69
C THR A 433 -34.70 -62.61 -55.24
N GLN A 434 -35.21 -63.51 -54.40
CA GLN A 434 -35.40 -63.27 -52.97
C GLN A 434 -34.06 -63.08 -52.23
N GLN A 435 -33.06 -63.90 -52.55
CA GLN A 435 -31.68 -63.76 -52.04
C GLN A 435 -31.11 -62.38 -52.40
N ALA A 436 -31.18 -61.95 -53.66
CA ALA A 436 -30.69 -60.64 -54.10
C ALA A 436 -31.41 -59.48 -53.39
N THR A 437 -32.71 -59.62 -53.12
CA THR A 437 -33.49 -58.64 -52.35
C THR A 437 -33.00 -58.52 -50.91
N LEU A 438 -32.76 -59.65 -50.23
CA LEU A 438 -32.24 -59.68 -48.87
C LEU A 438 -30.79 -59.17 -48.78
N VAL A 439 -29.94 -59.47 -49.77
CA VAL A 439 -28.60 -58.88 -49.88
C VAL A 439 -28.68 -57.36 -50.00
N GLY A 440 -29.54 -56.84 -50.88
CA GLY A 440 -29.74 -55.39 -51.01
C GLY A 440 -30.28 -54.73 -49.73
N GLN A 441 -31.19 -55.39 -49.01
CA GLN A 441 -31.67 -54.92 -47.70
C GLN A 441 -30.56 -54.90 -46.66
N ARG A 442 -29.74 -55.96 -46.60
CA ARG A 442 -28.58 -56.05 -45.71
C ARG A 442 -27.54 -54.97 -46.00
N GLU A 443 -27.21 -54.74 -47.26
CA GLU A 443 -26.27 -53.68 -47.67
C GLU A 443 -26.79 -52.29 -47.31
N GLY A 444 -28.08 -52.03 -47.51
CA GLY A 444 -28.73 -50.78 -47.09
C GLY A 444 -28.68 -50.56 -45.58
N LEU A 445 -28.94 -51.60 -44.79
CA LEU A 445 -28.85 -51.54 -43.33
C LEU A 445 -27.41 -51.38 -42.83
N LEU A 446 -26.42 -51.99 -43.47
CA LEU A 446 -24.99 -51.80 -43.16
C LEU A 446 -24.54 -50.35 -43.41
N ALA A 447 -25.02 -49.73 -44.51
CA ALA A 447 -24.77 -48.33 -44.79
C ALA A 447 -25.39 -47.43 -43.70
N GLN A 448 -26.64 -47.71 -43.31
CA GLN A 448 -27.33 -46.98 -42.25
C GLN A 448 -26.65 -47.16 -40.88
N GLN A 449 -26.14 -48.36 -40.57
CA GLN A 449 -25.38 -48.64 -39.35
C GLN A 449 -24.10 -47.79 -39.29
N THR A 450 -23.41 -47.67 -40.42
CA THR A 450 -22.17 -46.88 -40.53
C THR A 450 -22.43 -45.38 -40.34
N GLU A 451 -23.50 -44.85 -40.95
CA GLU A 451 -23.91 -43.45 -40.79
C GLU A 451 -24.27 -43.14 -39.33
N LEU A 452 -25.13 -43.96 -38.71
CA LEU A 452 -25.54 -43.78 -37.31
C LEU A 452 -24.38 -43.90 -36.33
N SER A 453 -23.43 -44.82 -36.57
CA SER A 453 -22.22 -44.96 -35.74
C SER A 453 -21.32 -43.72 -35.85
N THR A 454 -21.20 -43.16 -37.06
CA THR A 454 -20.45 -41.91 -37.30
C THR A 454 -21.10 -40.73 -36.60
N ASN A 455 -22.43 -40.61 -36.69
CA ASN A 455 -23.20 -39.58 -35.99
C ASN A 455 -23.08 -39.72 -34.46
N GLN A 456 -23.10 -40.95 -33.94
CA GLN A 456 -22.92 -41.23 -32.51
C GLN A 456 -21.54 -40.78 -32.02
N ALA A 457 -20.48 -41.06 -32.79
CA ALA A 457 -19.12 -40.63 -32.47
C ALA A 457 -18.98 -39.09 -32.48
N ALA A 458 -19.58 -38.42 -33.48
CA ALA A 458 -19.58 -36.95 -33.57
C ALA A 458 -20.32 -36.29 -32.39
N LEU A 459 -21.49 -36.81 -32.02
CA LEU A 459 -22.27 -36.33 -30.87
C LEU A 459 -21.52 -36.54 -29.55
N ASN A 460 -20.86 -37.69 -29.37
CA ASN A 460 -20.03 -37.96 -28.19
C ASN A 460 -18.85 -36.98 -28.07
N ALA A 461 -18.19 -36.64 -29.19
CA ALA A 461 -17.12 -35.65 -29.21
C ALA A 461 -17.63 -34.25 -28.83
N GLN A 462 -18.78 -33.84 -29.37
CA GLN A 462 -19.42 -32.56 -29.01
C GLN A 462 -19.81 -32.51 -27.53
N ARG A 463 -20.40 -33.59 -27.01
CA ARG A 463 -20.75 -33.73 -25.59
C ARG A 463 -19.51 -33.59 -24.69
N ALA A 464 -18.41 -34.23 -25.05
CA ALA A 464 -17.14 -34.12 -24.33
C ALA A 464 -16.61 -32.68 -24.33
N GLY A 465 -16.72 -31.97 -25.46
CA GLY A 465 -16.37 -30.54 -25.57
C GLY A 465 -17.17 -29.66 -24.60
N PHE A 466 -18.50 -29.77 -24.60
CA PHE A 466 -19.35 -29.01 -23.68
C PHE A 466 -19.14 -29.39 -22.21
N THR A 467 -18.91 -30.67 -21.92
CA THR A 467 -18.58 -31.13 -20.55
C THR A 467 -17.24 -30.53 -20.09
N GLY A 468 -16.25 -30.46 -20.98
CA GLY A 468 -14.97 -29.79 -20.71
C GLY A 468 -15.13 -28.30 -20.41
N GLN A 469 -15.97 -27.60 -21.19
CA GLN A 469 -16.30 -26.19 -20.94
C GLN A 469 -16.99 -25.98 -19.59
N LEU A 470 -17.98 -26.82 -19.25
CA LEU A 470 -18.69 -26.74 -17.97
C LEU A 470 -17.74 -26.95 -16.78
N ASN A 471 -16.88 -27.96 -16.85
CA ASN A 471 -15.88 -28.21 -15.81
C ASN A 471 -14.88 -27.05 -15.69
N GLY A 472 -14.46 -26.47 -16.82
CA GLY A 472 -13.58 -25.29 -16.84
C GLY A 472 -14.20 -24.09 -16.13
N LEU A 473 -15.48 -23.79 -16.40
CA LEU A 473 -16.22 -22.71 -15.73
C LEU A 473 -16.35 -22.99 -14.22
N GLN A 474 -16.76 -24.20 -13.82
CA GLN A 474 -16.96 -24.55 -12.42
C GLN A 474 -15.67 -24.49 -11.58
N ASN A 475 -14.52 -24.83 -12.16
CA ASN A 475 -13.25 -24.84 -11.45
C ASN A 475 -12.54 -23.47 -11.43
N SER A 476 -12.77 -22.62 -12.43
CA SER A 476 -12.11 -21.30 -12.53
C SER A 476 -12.84 -20.19 -11.78
N LEU A 477 -14.17 -20.27 -11.67
CA LEU A 477 -15.03 -19.29 -11.00
C LEU A 477 -14.57 -18.92 -9.57
N PRO A 478 -14.29 -19.89 -8.68
CA PRO A 478 -13.76 -19.59 -7.35
C PRO A 478 -12.45 -18.80 -7.30
N GLN A 479 -11.62 -18.94 -8.33
CA GLN A 479 -10.27 -18.37 -8.36
C GLN A 479 -10.28 -16.89 -8.77
N LEU A 480 -11.38 -16.42 -9.36
CA LEU A 480 -11.48 -15.07 -9.92
C LEU A 480 -12.06 -14.06 -8.94
N TYR A 481 -12.84 -14.51 -7.96
CA TYR A 481 -13.43 -13.64 -6.95
C TYR A 481 -12.37 -12.75 -6.25
N PRO A 482 -11.25 -13.30 -5.74
CA PRO A 482 -10.16 -12.51 -5.17
C PRO A 482 -9.64 -11.38 -6.07
N GLY A 483 -9.51 -11.67 -7.38
CA GLY A 483 -9.03 -10.71 -8.37
C GLY A 483 -10.01 -9.57 -8.67
N THR A 484 -11.26 -9.70 -8.21
CA THR A 484 -12.29 -8.64 -8.33
C THR A 484 -12.53 -7.87 -7.01
N ALA A 485 -12.04 -8.39 -5.89
CA ALA A 485 -11.96 -7.63 -4.64
C ALA A 485 -10.87 -6.56 -4.79
N ARG A 486 -11.01 -5.45 -4.08
CA ARG A 486 -9.99 -4.39 -4.09
C ARG A 486 -9.90 -3.69 -2.74
N TYR A 487 -8.69 -3.39 -2.30
CA TYR A 487 -8.49 -2.39 -1.26
C TYR A 487 -8.23 -1.03 -1.90
N MET A 488 -8.56 0.06 -1.24
CA MET A 488 -8.36 1.41 -1.75
C MET A 488 -7.88 2.34 -0.65
N PHE A 489 -7.15 3.37 -1.05
CA PHE A 489 -6.84 4.47 -0.14
C PHE A 489 -7.92 5.53 -0.19
N GLU A 490 -8.23 6.06 0.97
CA GLU A 490 -9.14 7.18 1.13
C GLU A 490 -8.48 8.28 1.96
N TYR A 491 -8.77 9.53 1.60
CA TYR A 491 -8.36 10.70 2.37
C TYR A 491 -9.61 11.41 2.91
N PRO A 492 -10.10 11.05 4.10
CA PRO A 492 -11.32 11.62 4.64
C PRO A 492 -11.21 13.12 4.88
N GLU A 493 -12.29 13.83 4.57
CA GLU A 493 -12.35 15.29 4.61
C GLU A 493 -12.83 15.83 5.98
N ASP A 494 -12.77 17.15 6.14
CA ASP A 494 -13.30 17.95 7.26
C ASP A 494 -12.88 17.53 8.67
N ILE A 495 -11.57 17.36 8.88
CA ILE A 495 -10.98 17.22 10.21
C ILE A 495 -10.82 18.61 10.82
N GLN A 496 -11.45 18.84 11.97
CA GLN A 496 -11.42 20.12 12.68
C GLN A 496 -10.42 20.04 13.84
N LEU A 497 -9.50 20.99 13.91
CA LEU A 497 -8.49 21.10 14.98
C LEU A 497 -8.67 22.40 15.75
N PHE A 498 -8.69 22.30 17.06
CA PHE A 498 -8.60 23.41 18.01
C PHE A 498 -7.29 23.28 18.78
N GLY A 499 -6.50 24.34 18.82
CA GLY A 499 -5.18 24.33 19.44
C GLY A 499 -5.01 25.46 20.43
N VAL A 500 -4.25 25.20 21.50
CA VAL A 500 -3.67 26.24 22.35
C VAL A 500 -2.18 25.94 22.50
N SER A 501 -1.35 26.97 22.39
CA SER A 501 0.09 26.87 22.64
C SER A 501 0.57 27.95 23.61
N PHE A 502 1.72 27.72 24.21
CA PHE A 502 2.49 28.74 24.90
C PHE A 502 3.99 28.54 24.68
N ASN A 503 4.73 29.63 24.75
CA ASN A 503 6.18 29.65 24.72
C ASN A 503 6.68 30.73 25.69
N THR A 504 7.62 30.36 26.57
CA THR A 504 8.16 31.25 27.61
C THR A 504 9.62 30.93 27.91
N GLU A 505 10.39 31.93 28.32
CA GLU A 505 11.77 31.77 28.78
C GLU A 505 11.87 31.94 30.29
N ILE A 506 12.40 30.97 31.04
CA ILE A 506 12.49 31.07 32.50
C ILE A 506 13.63 32.02 32.92
N GLY A 507 13.35 33.33 32.95
CA GLY A 507 14.28 34.38 33.33
C GLY A 507 15.65 34.25 32.65
N ALA A 508 16.73 34.56 33.37
CA ALA A 508 18.09 34.43 32.84
C ALA A 508 18.67 33.01 32.98
N THR A 509 17.83 31.97 33.17
CA THR A 509 18.34 30.61 33.36
C THR A 509 18.82 29.98 32.05
N GLY A 510 18.42 30.50 30.88
CA GLY A 510 18.67 29.86 29.58
C GLY A 510 17.80 28.62 29.35
N ILE A 511 16.68 28.50 30.08
CA ILE A 511 15.64 27.48 29.84
C ILE A 511 14.49 28.14 29.09
N SER A 512 14.11 27.57 27.95
CA SER A 512 12.85 27.86 27.27
C SER A 512 11.88 26.70 27.49
N LEU A 513 10.63 27.01 27.82
CA LEU A 513 9.52 26.08 27.94
C LEU A 513 8.49 26.39 26.86
N GLN A 514 8.08 25.34 26.16
CA GLN A 514 7.08 25.41 25.12
C GLN A 514 6.08 24.28 25.35
N GLY A 515 4.81 24.53 25.04
CA GLY A 515 3.82 23.47 25.08
C GLY A 515 2.64 23.78 24.20
N GLU A 516 2.01 22.73 23.69
CA GLU A 516 0.77 22.82 22.95
C GLU A 516 -0.18 21.70 23.32
N VAL A 517 -1.47 21.98 23.20
CA VAL A 517 -2.52 20.98 23.27
C VAL A 517 -3.37 21.16 22.04
N SER A 518 -3.48 20.09 21.25
CA SER A 518 -4.42 20.04 20.13
C SER A 518 -5.57 19.08 20.43
N TYR A 519 -6.78 19.53 20.13
CA TYR A 519 -8.00 18.73 20.13
C TYR A 519 -8.47 18.63 18.68
N ARG A 520 -8.69 17.40 18.19
CA ARG A 520 -9.22 17.15 16.87
C ARG A 520 -10.54 16.44 16.94
N ARG A 521 -11.46 16.87 16.09
CA ARG A 521 -12.72 16.20 15.83
C ARG A 521 -12.66 15.49 14.49
N ASP A 522 -13.39 14.39 14.39
CA ASP A 522 -13.60 13.66 13.14
C ASP A 522 -12.34 13.04 12.54
N VAL A 523 -11.35 12.69 13.38
CA VAL A 523 -10.10 12.05 12.94
C VAL A 523 -10.41 10.62 12.46
N PRO A 524 -10.11 10.26 11.21
CA PRO A 524 -10.30 8.90 10.72
C PRO A 524 -9.21 7.98 11.27
N LEU A 525 -9.58 7.04 12.15
CA LEU A 525 -8.69 6.01 12.66
C LEU A 525 -8.96 4.69 11.92
N GLN A 526 -7.88 4.02 11.50
CA GLN A 526 -7.87 2.81 10.69
C GLN A 526 -8.36 1.62 11.51
N VAL A 527 -9.44 0.97 11.07
CA VAL A 527 -9.80 -0.38 11.53
C VAL A 527 -8.70 -1.34 11.09
N ASP A 528 -8.38 -2.34 11.92
CA ASP A 528 -7.35 -3.34 11.63
C ASP A 528 -7.36 -3.78 10.15
N ASP A 529 -6.21 -3.65 9.50
CA ASP A 529 -6.11 -3.83 8.06
C ASP A 529 -6.29 -5.31 7.67
N ILE A 530 -5.86 -6.24 8.52
CA ILE A 530 -6.08 -7.67 8.32
C ILE A 530 -7.57 -8.01 8.42
N GLU A 531 -8.29 -7.52 9.44
CA GLU A 531 -9.73 -7.70 9.56
C GLU A 531 -10.50 -7.13 8.36
N LEU A 532 -10.08 -5.98 7.85
CA LEU A 532 -10.64 -5.35 6.66
C LEU A 532 -10.40 -6.17 5.39
N LEU A 533 -9.17 -6.66 5.20
CA LEU A 533 -8.81 -7.45 4.04
C LEU A 533 -9.51 -8.83 4.07
N VAL A 534 -9.66 -9.45 5.25
CA VAL A 534 -10.46 -10.66 5.44
C VAL A 534 -11.94 -10.40 5.15
N ALA A 535 -12.50 -9.28 5.62
CA ALA A 535 -13.88 -8.88 5.29
C ALA A 535 -14.07 -8.70 3.77
N GLY A 536 -13.08 -8.14 3.07
CA GLY A 536 -13.05 -8.01 1.61
C GLY A 536 -13.16 -9.34 0.85
N LEU A 537 -12.89 -10.47 1.50
CA LEU A 537 -13.01 -11.81 0.92
C LEU A 537 -14.39 -12.47 1.14
N THR A 538 -15.27 -11.81 1.87
CA THR A 538 -16.65 -12.27 2.12
C THR A 538 -17.62 -11.71 1.05
N PRO A 539 -18.68 -12.45 0.68
CA PRO A 539 -19.17 -13.69 1.27
C PRO A 539 -18.64 -14.95 0.56
N PHE A 540 -17.79 -14.80 -0.46
CA PHE A 540 -17.35 -15.89 -1.32
C PHE A 540 -16.74 -17.05 -0.53
N ASN A 541 -15.87 -16.75 0.43
CA ASN A 541 -15.40 -17.76 1.37
C ASN A 541 -16.32 -17.79 2.60
N SER A 542 -17.24 -18.74 2.60
CA SER A 542 -18.16 -18.96 3.72
C SER A 542 -17.44 -19.15 5.07
N ALA A 543 -16.23 -19.72 5.08
CA ALA A 543 -15.44 -19.87 6.30
C ALA A 543 -15.03 -18.51 6.91
N LEU A 544 -14.85 -17.47 6.10
CA LEU A 544 -14.46 -16.14 6.56
C LEU A 544 -15.65 -15.30 7.04
N GLY A 545 -16.86 -15.55 6.53
CA GLY A 545 -18.05 -14.72 6.75
C GLY A 545 -19.17 -15.31 7.59
N ASN A 546 -19.34 -16.64 7.72
CA ASN A 546 -20.46 -17.20 8.50
C ASN A 546 -20.33 -18.73 8.72
N ILE A 547 -20.63 -19.22 9.93
CA ILE A 547 -22.07 -19.40 10.19
C ILE A 547 -22.74 -20.63 9.63
N GLY A 548 -22.03 -21.76 9.48
CA GLY A 548 -22.68 -23.03 9.15
C GLY A 548 -22.06 -23.84 8.03
N LEU A 549 -20.82 -23.52 7.62
CA LEU A 549 -20.10 -24.27 6.58
C LEU A 549 -18.71 -24.79 7.00
N ILE A 550 -18.34 -24.71 8.29
CA ILE A 550 -17.33 -25.63 8.84
C ILE A 550 -17.93 -27.04 8.68
N PRO A 551 -17.25 -28.01 8.03
CA PRO A 551 -17.85 -29.30 7.71
C PRO A 551 -18.50 -29.94 8.94
N VAL A 552 -19.81 -30.11 8.88
CA VAL A 552 -20.60 -30.85 9.87
C VAL A 552 -20.24 -32.33 9.69
N VAL A 553 -19.24 -32.79 10.44
CA VAL A 553 -18.97 -34.22 10.57
C VAL A 553 -19.51 -34.65 11.92
N ASP A 554 -20.55 -35.47 11.88
CA ASP A 554 -21.02 -36.24 13.03
C ASP A 554 -19.92 -37.27 13.38
N THR A 555 -19.07 -36.94 14.36
CA THR A 555 -17.91 -37.75 14.74
C THR A 555 -18.27 -39.00 15.54
N ASN A 556 -19.49 -39.10 16.06
CA ASN A 556 -19.97 -40.15 16.97
C ASN A 556 -21.20 -40.92 16.42
N GLY A 557 -21.78 -40.50 15.30
CA GLY A 557 -22.79 -41.20 14.53
C GLY A 557 -24.20 -41.18 15.13
N ASP A 558 -24.53 -40.22 16.00
CA ASP A 558 -25.82 -40.15 16.69
C ASP A 558 -26.88 -39.32 15.95
N GLY A 559 -26.53 -38.76 14.79
CA GLY A 559 -27.43 -37.91 14.00
C GLY A 559 -27.67 -36.53 14.61
N VAL A 560 -26.95 -36.17 15.67
CA VAL A 560 -26.84 -34.83 16.21
C VAL A 560 -25.48 -34.27 15.76
N PRO A 561 -25.42 -33.07 15.16
CA PRO A 561 -24.14 -32.46 14.83
C PRO A 561 -23.27 -32.32 16.08
N ASP A 562 -22.23 -33.16 16.20
CA ASP A 562 -21.23 -33.04 17.26
C ASP A 562 -20.37 -31.82 16.97
N MET A 563 -20.83 -30.66 17.44
CA MET A 563 -20.06 -29.44 17.41
C MET A 563 -18.83 -29.64 18.29
N GLY A 564 -17.66 -29.77 17.68
CA GLY A 564 -16.41 -29.76 18.45
C GLY A 564 -16.28 -28.54 19.38
N ASN A 565 -16.99 -27.43 19.10
CA ASN A 565 -17.29 -26.38 20.08
C ASN A 565 -18.53 -25.52 19.67
N PRO A 566 -19.64 -25.57 20.43
CA PRO A 566 -20.83 -24.72 20.28
C PRO A 566 -20.60 -23.20 20.21
N ALA A 567 -19.47 -22.71 20.73
CA ALA A 567 -19.15 -21.29 20.80
C ALA A 567 -18.84 -20.64 19.44
N TRP A 568 -18.68 -21.42 18.38
CA TRP A 568 -18.36 -20.91 17.04
C TRP A 568 -19.55 -20.82 16.11
N GLN A 569 -20.79 -21.08 16.58
CA GLN A 569 -22.01 -20.72 15.86
C GLN A 569 -22.35 -19.23 16.09
N GLY A 570 -22.71 -18.46 15.06
CA GLY A 570 -23.00 -17.01 15.10
C GLY A 570 -21.81 -16.05 14.86
N ARG A 571 -20.55 -16.53 14.77
CA ARG A 571 -19.32 -15.71 14.72
C ARG A 571 -18.63 -15.55 13.34
N SER A 572 -18.05 -14.38 13.10
CA SER A 572 -17.24 -14.04 11.92
C SER A 572 -15.75 -14.10 12.29
N MET A 573 -14.84 -14.30 11.33
CA MET A 573 -13.37 -14.19 11.54
C MET A 573 -12.87 -12.73 11.61
N THR A 574 -13.76 -11.79 11.34
CA THR A 574 -13.52 -10.34 11.35
C THR A 574 -14.62 -9.66 12.16
N GLN A 575 -14.28 -8.66 12.97
CA GLN A 575 -15.26 -7.89 13.77
C GLN A 575 -16.13 -6.99 12.89
N LEU A 576 -15.77 -6.84 11.61
CA LEU A 576 -16.59 -6.18 10.59
C LEU A 576 -17.78 -7.03 10.13
N GLY A 577 -17.80 -8.32 10.46
CA GLY A 577 -18.84 -9.26 10.03
C GLY A 577 -18.79 -9.60 8.53
N ALA A 578 -19.74 -10.43 8.10
CA ALA A 578 -19.89 -10.82 6.70
C ALA A 578 -20.36 -9.62 5.85
N GLN A 579 -19.77 -9.49 4.67
CA GLN A 579 -20.11 -8.50 3.67
C GLN A 579 -20.76 -9.19 2.46
N ASP A 580 -21.62 -8.46 1.75
CA ASP A 580 -22.22 -8.94 0.49
C ASP A 580 -21.24 -8.79 -0.68
N PHE A 581 -21.54 -9.39 -1.83
CA PHE A 581 -20.76 -9.19 -3.06
C PHE A 581 -20.78 -7.73 -3.51
N ASN A 582 -19.69 -7.28 -4.13
CA ASN A 582 -19.49 -5.92 -4.67
C ASN A 582 -19.90 -4.78 -3.73
N SER A 583 -19.64 -4.96 -2.44
CA SER A 583 -20.03 -4.04 -1.37
C SER A 583 -18.83 -3.27 -0.85
N TYR A 584 -19.07 -2.00 -0.52
CA TYR A 584 -18.07 -1.15 0.12
C TYR A 584 -17.96 -1.47 1.60
N VAL A 585 -16.73 -1.70 2.06
CA VAL A 585 -16.39 -1.98 3.46
C VAL A 585 -15.56 -0.80 3.96
N GLN A 586 -16.18 0.03 4.80
CA GLN A 586 -15.51 1.21 5.37
C GLN A 586 -14.45 0.79 6.39
N GLY A 587 -13.18 1.05 6.08
CA GLY A 587 -12.05 0.63 6.90
C GLY A 587 -11.58 1.65 7.94
N TYR A 588 -12.35 2.68 8.22
CA TYR A 588 -12.04 3.64 9.30
C TYR A 588 -13.28 4.03 10.10
N ARG A 589 -13.07 4.56 11.31
CA ARG A 589 -14.09 5.24 12.12
C ARG A 589 -13.56 6.59 12.58
N ARG A 590 -14.45 7.55 12.81
CA ARG A 590 -14.08 8.92 13.18
C ARG A 590 -14.13 9.09 14.70
N PHE A 591 -13.11 9.72 15.26
CA PHE A 591 -12.98 9.95 16.69
C PHE A 591 -12.48 11.36 17.02
N GLU A 592 -12.76 11.74 18.25
CA GLU A 592 -12.11 12.83 18.96
C GLU A 592 -10.72 12.40 19.45
N VAL A 593 -9.70 13.23 19.19
CA VAL A 593 -8.31 12.96 19.58
C VAL A 593 -7.71 14.16 20.28
N TRP A 594 -7.05 13.93 21.42
CA TRP A 594 -6.26 14.93 22.14
C TRP A 594 -4.78 14.63 22.03
N GLN A 595 -3.96 15.65 21.78
CA GLN A 595 -2.50 15.54 21.76
C GLN A 595 -1.86 16.70 22.52
N PRO A 596 -1.57 16.51 23.82
CA PRO A 596 -0.71 17.40 24.57
C PRO A 596 0.77 17.12 24.27
N GLN A 597 1.56 18.18 24.15
CA GLN A 597 2.99 18.15 23.86
C GLN A 597 3.70 19.22 24.69
N PHE A 598 4.91 18.92 25.16
CA PHE A 598 5.71 19.82 25.98
C PHE A 598 7.19 19.68 25.67
N THR A 599 7.84 20.81 25.41
CA THR A 599 9.25 20.90 25.04
C THR A 599 10.00 21.78 26.04
N VAL A 600 11.18 21.31 26.44
CA VAL A 600 12.13 22.04 27.27
C VAL A 600 13.43 22.16 26.50
N THR A 601 13.88 23.38 26.28
CA THR A 601 15.20 23.66 25.72
C THR A 601 16.07 24.30 26.79
N LYS A 602 17.27 23.77 26.99
CA LYS A 602 18.27 24.32 27.89
C LYS A 602 19.54 24.63 27.11
N LEU A 603 19.91 25.91 27.09
CA LEU A 603 21.19 26.36 26.60
C LEU A 603 22.17 26.43 27.77
N PHE A 604 23.34 25.81 27.59
CA PHE A 604 24.44 25.86 28.52
C PHE A 604 25.57 26.68 27.93
N GLY A 605 26.13 27.55 28.75
CA GLY A 605 27.36 28.27 28.42
C GLY A 605 28.60 27.37 28.41
N PRO A 606 29.80 27.98 28.25
CA PRO A 606 31.06 27.24 28.16
C PRO A 606 31.29 26.33 29.37
N THR A 607 31.24 25.02 29.14
CA THR A 607 31.45 23.97 30.15
C THR A 607 31.98 22.71 29.45
N LEU A 608 32.63 21.80 30.17
CA LEU A 608 33.21 20.56 29.62
C LEU A 608 34.25 20.78 28.49
N GLY A 609 34.84 21.98 28.41
CA GLY A 609 35.74 22.37 27.31
C GLY A 609 35.01 22.73 26.01
N ALA A 610 33.68 22.62 25.97
CA ALA A 610 32.85 23.08 24.87
C ALA A 610 32.62 24.59 24.96
N SER A 611 32.41 25.23 23.81
CA SER A 611 32.05 26.64 23.72
C SER A 611 30.60 26.86 24.16
N GLN A 612 29.71 25.93 23.81
CA GLN A 612 28.32 25.89 24.24
C GLN A 612 27.77 24.47 24.06
N TRP A 613 26.66 24.17 24.73
CA TRP A 613 25.86 23.00 24.39
C TRP A 613 24.38 23.23 24.66
N VAL A 614 23.55 22.51 23.91
CA VAL A 614 22.10 22.54 24.02
C VAL A 614 21.58 21.17 24.39
N LEU A 615 20.58 21.15 25.27
CA LEU A 615 19.74 19.98 25.54
C LEU A 615 18.30 20.35 25.23
N VAL A 616 17.65 19.53 24.42
CA VAL A 616 16.21 19.63 24.13
C VAL A 616 15.56 18.34 24.58
N GLY A 617 14.47 18.45 25.33
CA GLY A 617 13.61 17.33 25.68
C GLY A 617 12.18 17.63 25.31
N GLU A 618 11.53 16.71 24.61
CA GLU A 618 10.13 16.82 24.22
C GLU A 618 9.38 15.57 24.67
N ALA A 619 8.21 15.75 25.29
CA ALA A 619 7.30 14.67 25.65
C ALA A 619 5.91 14.97 25.12
N ALA A 620 5.22 13.94 24.63
CA ALA A 620 3.87 14.08 24.13
C ALA A 620 3.06 12.80 24.37
N ALA A 621 1.74 12.95 24.30
CA ALA A 621 0.79 11.85 24.37
C ALA A 621 -0.27 11.96 23.27
N THR A 622 -0.90 10.84 22.94
CA THR A 622 -2.11 10.77 22.12
C THR A 622 -3.20 10.10 22.95
N VAL A 623 -4.36 10.74 23.04
CA VAL A 623 -5.52 10.25 23.80
C VAL A 623 -6.74 10.20 22.88
N VAL A 624 -7.41 9.05 22.85
CA VAL A 624 -8.63 8.78 22.08
C VAL A 624 -9.72 8.28 23.03
N PRO A 625 -10.44 9.19 23.72
CA PRO A 625 -11.28 8.84 24.87
C PRO A 625 -12.37 7.81 24.61
N ASP A 626 -12.94 7.81 23.39
CA ASP A 626 -14.06 6.97 23.01
C ASP A 626 -13.64 5.79 22.11
N LEU A 627 -12.34 5.42 22.11
CA LEU A 627 -11.88 4.24 21.41
C LEU A 627 -12.53 2.99 22.04
N PRO A 628 -13.23 2.14 21.27
CA PRO A 628 -13.89 0.98 21.81
C PRO A 628 -12.87 -0.05 22.32
N SER A 629 -13.31 -0.95 23.21
CA SER A 629 -12.52 -2.13 23.57
C SER A 629 -12.13 -2.93 22.33
N LYS A 630 -10.92 -3.52 22.36
CA LYS A 630 -10.38 -4.41 21.33
C LYS A 630 -11.26 -5.64 21.07
N ASP A 631 -12.13 -6.03 22.01
CA ASP A 631 -13.12 -7.10 21.81
C ASP A 631 -14.31 -6.68 20.95
N VAL A 632 -14.58 -5.37 20.87
CA VAL A 632 -15.67 -4.79 20.07
C VAL A 632 -15.19 -4.48 18.65
N LEU A 633 -14.08 -3.74 18.53
CA LEU A 633 -13.47 -3.41 17.24
C LEU A 633 -12.00 -3.04 17.43
N ARG A 634 -11.10 -3.70 16.72
CA ARG A 634 -9.67 -3.41 16.71
C ARG A 634 -9.33 -2.31 15.71
N PHE A 635 -8.44 -1.44 16.14
CA PHE A 635 -7.83 -0.42 15.29
C PHE A 635 -6.37 -0.78 15.04
N ASP A 636 -5.91 -0.48 13.84
CA ASP A 636 -4.62 -0.94 13.32
C ASP A 636 -3.46 -0.37 14.15
N GLY A 637 -2.53 -1.26 14.50
CA GLY A 637 -1.29 -0.96 15.21
C GLY A 637 -0.09 -1.28 14.31
N PRO A 638 1.08 -0.62 14.49
CA PRO A 638 2.25 -0.94 13.70
C PRO A 638 2.70 -2.40 13.90
N GLY A 639 3.00 -3.11 12.80
CA GLY A 639 3.66 -4.42 12.86
C GLY A 639 2.74 -5.64 13.02
N THR A 640 1.43 -5.45 13.13
CA THR A 640 0.46 -6.56 13.09
C THR A 640 0.53 -7.33 11.77
N ALA A 641 0.45 -8.66 11.84
CA ALA A 641 0.55 -9.53 10.67
C ALA A 641 -0.63 -10.51 10.54
N LEU A 642 -1.36 -10.72 11.64
CA LEU A 642 -2.45 -11.67 11.75
C LEU A 642 -3.71 -10.97 12.26
N SER A 643 -4.87 -11.62 12.07
CA SER A 643 -6.10 -11.21 12.74
C SER A 643 -5.98 -11.45 14.24
N GLY A 644 -6.54 -10.54 15.04
CA GLY A 644 -6.69 -10.73 16.49
C GLY A 644 -7.82 -11.68 16.87
N ASP A 645 -8.62 -12.17 15.90
CA ASP A 645 -9.72 -13.09 16.16
C ASP A 645 -9.22 -14.52 16.42
N PRO A 646 -9.55 -15.13 17.59
CA PRO A 646 -9.10 -16.48 17.92
C PRO A 646 -9.75 -17.59 17.07
N LEU A 647 -10.75 -17.28 16.24
CA LEU A 647 -11.27 -18.18 15.21
C LEU A 647 -10.30 -18.30 14.03
N ALA A 648 -9.48 -17.28 13.76
CA ALA A 648 -8.59 -17.27 12.60
C ALA A 648 -7.61 -18.45 12.57
N PRO A 649 -6.95 -18.84 13.67
CA PRO A 649 -6.12 -20.04 13.71
C PRO A 649 -6.92 -21.32 13.48
N ALA A 650 -8.14 -21.43 14.01
CA ALA A 650 -8.96 -22.64 13.85
C ALA A 650 -9.37 -22.88 12.39
N ILE A 651 -9.54 -21.82 11.60
CA ILE A 651 -9.92 -21.91 10.18
C ILE A 651 -8.70 -22.03 9.27
N LEU A 652 -7.59 -21.37 9.59
CA LEU A 652 -6.43 -21.29 8.71
C LEU A 652 -5.31 -22.29 9.04
N ALA A 653 -5.20 -22.80 10.27
CA ALA A 653 -4.09 -23.67 10.69
C ALA A 653 -4.01 -25.01 9.93
N GLY A 654 -5.15 -25.53 9.47
CA GLY A 654 -5.21 -26.76 8.65
C GLY A 654 -4.55 -26.64 7.27
N GLN A 655 -4.20 -25.42 6.85
CA GLN A 655 -3.56 -25.09 5.57
C GLN A 655 -2.13 -24.53 5.77
N GLY A 656 -1.47 -24.82 6.89
CA GLY A 656 -0.08 -24.39 7.15
C GLY A 656 0.09 -22.93 7.60
N HIS A 657 -1.00 -22.29 8.05
CA HIS A 657 -0.99 -20.92 8.58
C HIS A 657 -0.71 -20.89 10.10
N ALA A 658 -0.59 -19.68 10.66
CA ALA A 658 -0.27 -19.47 12.07
C ALA A 658 -1.21 -20.24 13.01
N PRO A 659 -0.67 -20.96 14.01
CA PRO A 659 -1.49 -21.65 15.00
C PRO A 659 -2.03 -20.72 16.11
N TYR A 660 -1.85 -19.40 15.96
CA TYR A 660 -2.24 -18.37 16.93
C TYR A 660 -2.77 -17.12 16.24
N SER A 661 -3.59 -16.35 16.95
CA SER A 661 -4.07 -15.02 16.53
C SER A 661 -3.11 -13.95 17.06
N GLU A 662 -3.16 -12.77 16.46
CA GLU A 662 -2.40 -11.62 16.94
C GLU A 662 -2.76 -11.26 18.39
N SER A 663 -1.78 -10.87 19.20
CA SER A 663 -2.04 -10.43 20.57
C SER A 663 -2.85 -9.13 20.57
N ALA A 664 -3.76 -8.99 21.54
CA ALA A 664 -4.48 -7.73 21.76
C ALA A 664 -3.51 -6.55 21.99
N ASP A 665 -2.33 -6.82 22.56
CA ASP A 665 -1.30 -5.82 22.85
C ASP A 665 -0.62 -5.24 21.59
N GLY A 666 -0.79 -5.86 20.41
CA GLY A 666 -0.29 -5.34 19.14
C GLY A 666 -1.20 -4.28 18.49
N PHE A 667 -2.46 -4.21 18.92
CA PHE A 667 -3.44 -3.27 18.36
C PHE A 667 -3.42 -1.92 19.07
N ALA A 668 -4.06 -0.92 18.46
CA ALA A 668 -4.08 0.43 18.96
C ALA A 668 -4.72 0.57 20.36
N ASP A 669 -4.20 1.51 21.14
CA ASP A 669 -4.66 1.84 22.48
C ASP A 669 -5.32 3.23 22.52
N ASP A 670 -6.18 3.45 23.51
CA ASP A 670 -6.85 4.73 23.76
C ASP A 670 -5.89 5.79 24.33
N PHE A 671 -4.74 5.37 24.88
CA PHE A 671 -3.68 6.22 25.37
C PHE A 671 -2.31 5.71 24.91
N SER A 672 -1.47 6.60 24.40
CA SER A 672 -0.07 6.30 24.09
C SER A 672 0.81 7.52 24.31
N TRP A 673 2.07 7.33 24.72
CA TRP A 673 2.98 8.46 25.00
C TRP A 673 4.45 8.09 24.83
N GLY A 674 5.27 9.12 24.65
CA GLY A 674 6.70 8.97 24.52
C GLY A 674 7.44 10.28 24.68
N TYR A 675 8.77 10.19 24.60
CA TYR A 675 9.64 11.36 24.66
C TYR A 675 10.82 11.26 23.69
N ARG A 676 11.39 12.43 23.39
CA ARG A 676 12.58 12.63 22.55
C ARG A 676 13.56 13.49 23.33
N LEU A 677 14.82 13.10 23.34
CA LEU A 677 15.92 13.86 23.93
C LEU A 677 16.97 14.11 22.85
N ALA A 678 17.41 15.34 22.70
CA ALA A 678 18.49 15.70 21.80
C ALA A 678 19.51 16.56 22.55
N ALA A 679 20.79 16.20 22.44
CA ALA A 679 21.88 17.01 22.94
C ALA A 679 22.89 17.26 21.83
N ARG A 680 23.36 18.50 21.70
CA ARG A 680 24.43 18.90 20.80
C ARG A 680 25.44 19.73 21.57
N ILE A 681 26.71 19.39 21.44
CA ILE A 681 27.82 20.07 22.10
C ILE A 681 28.70 20.67 21.02
N ASP A 682 29.03 21.94 21.13
CA ASP A 682 29.81 22.66 20.12
C ASP A 682 31.22 22.98 20.66
N TYR A 683 32.24 22.45 19.98
CA TYR A 683 33.64 22.77 20.19
C TYR A 683 34.14 23.62 19.01
N MET A 684 34.44 24.89 19.27
CA MET A 684 34.93 25.80 18.25
C MET A 684 36.46 25.73 18.12
N ASP A 685 36.95 25.84 16.88
CA ASP A 685 38.37 25.87 16.52
C ASP A 685 39.20 24.74 17.16
N VAL A 686 38.72 23.50 17.03
CA VAL A 686 39.41 22.32 17.58
C VAL A 686 40.75 22.10 16.90
N ILE A 687 40.78 22.22 15.57
CA ILE A 687 42.01 22.14 14.78
C ILE A 687 41.90 22.94 13.50
N GLY A 688 42.78 23.93 13.32
CA GLY A 688 42.93 24.66 12.06
C GLY A 688 41.65 25.29 11.53
N GLY A 689 40.79 25.86 12.39
CA GLY A 689 39.51 26.44 12.00
C GLY A 689 38.36 25.44 11.83
N VAL A 690 38.57 24.17 12.17
CA VAL A 690 37.51 23.15 12.17
C VAL A 690 36.76 23.18 13.50
N ASN A 691 35.45 23.38 13.43
CA ASN A 691 34.52 23.25 14.55
C ASN A 691 33.97 21.82 14.59
N LEU A 692 33.83 21.24 15.78
CA LEU A 692 33.22 19.91 15.95
C LEU A 692 31.94 20.02 16.78
N SER A 693 30.88 19.39 16.28
CA SER A 693 29.56 19.34 16.91
C SER A 693 29.10 17.90 17.11
N PRO A 694 29.61 17.17 18.13
CA PRO A 694 29.02 15.90 18.53
C PRO A 694 27.57 16.08 19.01
N ALA A 695 26.73 15.13 18.65
CA ALA A 695 25.31 15.13 19.00
C ALA A 695 24.82 13.70 19.31
N ILE A 696 23.81 13.64 20.19
CA ILE A 696 23.05 12.43 20.48
C ILE A 696 21.56 12.77 20.44
N VAL A 697 20.78 11.89 19.82
CA VAL A 697 19.32 11.93 19.83
C VAL A 697 18.83 10.58 20.34
N PHE A 698 17.94 10.59 21.33
CA PHE A 698 17.33 9.40 21.88
C PHE A 698 15.81 9.54 21.81
N ALA A 699 15.14 8.52 21.27
CA ALA A 699 13.70 8.42 21.21
C ALA A 699 13.23 7.20 22.00
N HIS A 700 12.19 7.38 22.80
CA HIS A 700 11.52 6.29 23.49
C HIS A 700 10.01 6.51 23.42
N ASP A 701 9.34 5.58 22.76
CA ASP A 701 7.90 5.42 22.79
C ASP A 701 7.62 4.50 23.98
N VAL A 702 7.10 5.10 25.06
CA VAL A 702 7.16 4.46 26.38
C VAL A 702 6.06 3.43 26.50
N ASP A 703 4.83 3.84 26.19
CA ASP A 703 3.67 2.97 26.38
C ASP A 703 2.54 3.31 25.41
N GLY A 704 1.76 2.28 25.09
CA GLY A 704 0.63 2.32 24.18
C GLY A 704 0.99 2.40 22.69
N ASN A 705 0.11 1.87 21.86
CA ASN A 705 0.20 1.94 20.40
C ASN A 705 -0.73 3.03 19.87
N THR A 706 -0.18 4.08 19.26
CA THR A 706 -1.01 5.12 18.65
C THR A 706 -1.80 4.57 17.47
N PRO A 707 -3.13 4.74 17.40
CA PRO A 707 -3.92 4.31 16.26
C PRO A 707 -3.41 4.89 14.94
N LEU A 708 -3.37 4.08 13.89
CA LEU A 708 -3.07 4.56 12.55
C LEU A 708 -4.26 5.38 11.97
N PRO A 709 -4.00 6.38 11.11
CA PRO A 709 -2.71 6.72 10.51
C PRO A 709 -1.84 7.68 11.34
N LEU A 710 -2.24 8.08 12.57
CA LEU A 710 -1.44 9.02 13.37
C LEU A 710 -0.06 8.45 13.72
N GLY A 711 0.00 7.21 14.22
CA GLY A 711 1.24 6.41 14.30
C GLY A 711 2.41 7.00 15.11
N ASN A 712 2.16 7.91 16.05
CA ASN A 712 3.21 8.60 16.81
C ASN A 712 4.06 7.66 17.67
N PHE A 713 3.44 6.73 18.38
CA PHE A 713 4.09 5.87 19.38
C PHE A 713 3.79 4.39 19.13
N LEU A 714 4.80 3.55 19.33
CA LEU A 714 4.70 2.08 19.39
C LEU A 714 5.28 1.64 20.73
N HIS A 715 4.53 0.86 21.52
CA HIS A 715 4.95 0.46 22.87
C HIS A 715 6.41 -0.03 22.91
N ASP A 716 7.19 0.47 23.87
CA ASP A 716 8.59 0.13 24.12
C ASP A 716 9.59 0.36 22.94
N ARG A 717 9.17 0.96 21.82
CA ARG A 717 10.07 1.26 20.68
C ARG A 717 11.08 2.34 21.06
N LYS A 718 12.35 2.08 20.78
CA LYS A 718 13.46 3.02 21.03
C LYS A 718 14.32 3.20 19.79
N SER A 719 14.94 4.36 19.71
CA SER A 719 16.07 4.59 18.81
C SER A 719 17.09 5.51 19.43
N VAL A 720 18.36 5.31 19.08
CA VAL A 720 19.44 6.21 19.43
C VAL A 720 20.21 6.57 18.17
N THR A 721 20.49 7.86 17.98
CA THR A 721 21.37 8.36 16.93
C THR A 721 22.51 9.10 17.59
N VAL A 722 23.73 8.68 17.32
CA VAL A 722 24.96 9.37 17.73
C VAL A 722 25.68 9.86 16.50
N GLY A 723 26.24 11.06 16.54
CA GLY A 723 26.97 11.58 15.41
C GLY A 723 27.90 12.72 15.75
N VAL A 724 28.76 13.05 14.79
CA VAL A 724 29.63 14.21 14.84
C VAL A 724 29.61 14.92 13.50
N THR A 725 29.46 16.23 13.55
CA THR A 725 29.60 17.11 12.39
C THR A 725 30.85 17.95 12.57
N ALA A 726 31.68 17.99 11.54
CA ALA A 726 32.84 18.86 11.43
C ALA A 726 32.54 19.96 10.42
N THR A 727 32.67 21.23 10.84
CA THR A 727 32.41 22.39 10.00
C THR A 727 33.69 23.20 9.81
N TYR A 728 34.02 23.55 8.58
CA TYR A 728 35.20 24.33 8.23
C TYR A 728 34.81 25.57 7.42
N GLN A 729 35.23 26.75 7.90
CA GLN A 729 34.96 28.06 7.29
C GLN A 729 33.46 28.36 7.03
N ASN A 730 32.55 27.75 7.79
CA ASN A 730 31.09 27.86 7.62
C ASN A 730 30.52 27.41 6.26
N SER A 731 31.35 27.01 5.30
CA SER A 731 30.92 26.54 3.98
C SER A 731 31.02 25.02 3.83
N TRP A 732 32.06 24.39 4.38
CA TRP A 732 32.25 22.94 4.30
C TRP A 732 31.75 22.24 5.55
N GLN A 733 30.98 21.18 5.39
CA GLN A 733 30.50 20.34 6.47
C GLN A 733 30.76 18.86 6.14
N GLY A 734 31.31 18.11 7.09
CA GLY A 734 31.44 16.66 7.04
C GLY A 734 30.72 16.04 8.23
N THR A 735 29.87 15.04 7.99
CA THR A 735 29.06 14.41 9.04
C THR A 735 29.22 12.90 9.04
N LEU A 736 29.34 12.32 10.23
CA LEU A 736 29.27 10.89 10.47
C LEU A 736 28.22 10.61 11.56
N LYS A 737 27.24 9.76 11.27
CA LYS A 737 26.14 9.40 12.16
C LYS A 737 25.94 7.89 12.19
N TYR A 738 25.56 7.36 13.34
CA TYR A 738 25.13 5.98 13.53
C TYR A 738 23.77 5.97 14.23
N THR A 739 22.83 5.20 13.69
CA THR A 739 21.48 5.05 14.23
C THR A 739 21.22 3.57 14.54
N ASP A 740 20.70 3.32 15.73
CA ASP A 740 20.36 2.01 16.27
C ASP A 740 18.89 2.00 16.71
N PHE A 741 18.17 0.93 16.36
CA PHE A 741 16.75 0.72 16.65
C PHE A 741 16.55 -0.52 17.53
N PHE A 742 15.84 -0.39 18.65
CA PHE A 742 15.69 -1.49 19.60
C PHE A 742 14.37 -1.40 20.40
N GLY A 743 14.02 -2.49 21.08
CA GLY A 743 12.78 -2.60 21.85
C GLY A 743 11.57 -2.98 20.99
N ASN A 744 10.67 -3.76 21.61
CA ASN A 744 9.48 -4.34 21.00
C ASN A 744 9.75 -5.04 19.65
N GLU A 745 10.68 -6.00 19.63
CA GLU A 745 11.12 -6.63 18.37
C GLU A 745 9.98 -7.34 17.61
N ASP A 746 8.93 -7.79 18.30
CA ASP A 746 7.78 -8.45 17.69
C ASP A 746 6.99 -7.53 16.74
N TYR A 747 6.93 -6.22 17.04
CA TYR A 747 6.12 -5.24 16.30
C TYR A 747 6.94 -4.10 15.66
N ASN A 748 8.15 -3.83 16.15
CA ASN A 748 9.01 -2.74 15.70
C ASN A 748 9.78 -3.10 14.42
N LEU A 749 9.16 -3.02 13.24
CA LEU A 749 9.77 -3.41 11.97
C LEU A 749 11.05 -2.65 11.54
N MET A 750 11.52 -1.69 12.35
CA MET A 750 12.81 -1.01 12.18
C MET A 750 13.97 -1.66 12.94
N TYR A 751 13.72 -2.57 13.90
CA TYR A 751 14.75 -3.04 14.84
C TYR A 751 15.96 -3.73 14.18
N ASP A 752 15.81 -4.26 12.97
CA ASP A 752 16.90 -4.91 12.23
C ASP A 752 17.55 -3.98 11.20
N ARG A 753 17.36 -2.65 11.30
CA ARG A 753 17.74 -1.67 10.26
C ARG A 753 18.79 -0.65 10.67
N ASP A 754 19.60 -0.95 11.68
CA ASP A 754 20.70 -0.10 12.13
C ASP A 754 21.62 0.31 10.98
N PHE A 755 22.01 1.58 10.96
CA PHE A 755 22.79 2.12 9.85
C PHE A 755 23.81 3.18 10.25
N LEU A 756 24.89 3.21 9.47
CA LEU A 756 25.90 4.26 9.47
C LEU A 756 25.67 5.19 8.28
N GLN A 757 25.69 6.49 8.50
CA GLN A 757 25.61 7.50 7.45
C GLN A 757 26.84 8.41 7.47
N ALA A 758 27.41 8.67 6.30
CA ALA A 758 28.51 9.62 6.11
C ALA A 758 28.16 10.60 4.99
N MET A 759 28.46 11.88 5.16
CA MET A 759 28.11 12.93 4.20
C MET A 759 29.14 14.07 4.20
N VAL A 760 29.33 14.68 3.03
CA VAL A 760 30.02 15.96 2.85
C VAL A 760 29.08 16.93 2.15
N GLN A 761 29.03 18.17 2.64
CA GLN A 761 28.22 19.26 2.13
C GLN A 761 29.07 20.52 1.95
N TYR A 762 28.75 21.28 0.91
CA TYR A 762 29.30 22.60 0.62
C TYR A 762 28.17 23.58 0.35
N SER A 763 28.09 24.63 1.15
CA SER A 763 27.14 25.72 0.99
C SER A 763 27.89 27.00 0.62
N PHE A 764 27.43 27.70 -0.40
CA PHE A 764 28.08 28.92 -0.89
C PHE A 764 27.09 29.99 -1.26
#